data_AF-F8KSI6-F1
#
_entry.id   AF-F8KSI6-F1
#
_cell.length_a   1.000
_cell.length_b   1.000
_cell.length_c   1.000
_cell.angle_alpha   90.00
_cell.angle_beta   90.00
_cell.angle_gamma   90.00
#
_symmetry.space_group_name_H-M   'P 1'
#
loop_
_entity.id
_entity.type
_entity.pdbx_description
1 polymer ?
#
loop_
_entity_poly.entity_id
_entity_poly.type
_entity_poly.pdbx_seq_one_letter_code
_entity_poly.pdbx_strand_id
1 'polypeptide(L)'
;MSENWHTIGHAVRGRGHELEDPPIPCQDKINPSEPTTYNSSEVAIIALADGAGSAKFSHLGAEETLRVVTQDLRENFTRYTHMAHPREVSSAILGRVLQTLQEVSIQKTNALQRDKSDIEGIFQAILEEVQAIQNWQAEHHLPLVGALQTLQERTHQDHKRRKQVAQQPIQQALAGMGDKIKTLQRAFQGEAYQLDFNPLKDTLEKLEEEIKRAHLALFSEESFKELFKQIAPIEKQYYTIKDKVDKATEKAKGKRKKWFKDPSWWLGLVGWGSDTQGESERVLNTLENTPLSKPSSTPLTMPSKALKDYNSEQIQRAIANHKNTLKQQIVRCFGSYESFLDKVERVDFKGWDEESLDSLSIIVKSRHKKLRRHLEEIRAQIQQANKTTQAYKSDLLNEIHTKEQERTRLKRQFGDLKRDVSHLEENLNERLDKLQTKLDSSSAPYEFSTLQAILFATQKENLQKDFKLYEGYAAQSKQLNLDLKALSLSLPGQVSSPRTFSGLKDGLEKYREKSNNPQPLQSAPTKEILIAPKYNALLDHIKTLETQARDFQSMQEDQKRLDAFQSEVTTLERTLKQCLDSLGVCCADLQACVQQLQIQTLWRTEDLRAFHKLPLNTCMQELDEVLVGEKQLIERFKREWGQSVSHAPHLKITLQDKIQKLQEVIQNKACNLHDLASTLLVVAIKDDAFLLLHLGDGICGVLKGRELKVASHPDNGEFSNETIFTTSKDAALSAKVFKGKLSDKNFTGFVLMSDGAGESFYKNKERTLVTMLQDYMNVARAPGMRDQVQDSLKTLLKTQVKEKTTDDCSVIMLVKESVEPLSETERKLQAKISKNPPSR
;
A
#
# COMPACT_ATOMS: atom_id res chain seq x y z
N MET A 1 -98.27 -54.65 -36.96
CA MET A 1 -97.12 -53.96 -37.61
C MET A 1 -96.21 -53.49 -36.49
N SER A 2 -94.90 -53.41 -36.72
CA SER A 2 -94.00 -52.78 -35.74
C SER A 2 -94.31 -51.29 -35.62
N GLU A 3 -94.23 -50.76 -34.41
CA GLU A 3 -94.31 -49.32 -34.14
C GLU A 3 -92.92 -48.72 -33.88
N ASN A 4 -91.89 -49.42 -34.36
CA ASN A 4 -90.50 -49.08 -34.18
C ASN A 4 -90.18 -47.77 -34.90
N TRP A 5 -89.46 -46.90 -34.21
CA TRP A 5 -88.86 -45.71 -34.81
C TRP A 5 -87.35 -45.86 -34.84
N HIS A 6 -86.73 -45.56 -35.99
CA HIS A 6 -85.29 -45.65 -36.17
C HIS A 6 -84.68 -44.26 -36.35
N THR A 7 -83.51 -44.04 -35.76
CA THR A 7 -82.67 -42.88 -36.06
C THR A 7 -81.53 -43.24 -37.00
N ILE A 8 -81.22 -42.31 -37.89
CA ILE A 8 -79.97 -42.25 -38.67
C ILE A 8 -79.52 -40.80 -38.74
N GLY A 9 -78.22 -40.54 -38.73
CA GLY A 9 -77.68 -39.19 -38.74
C GLY A 9 -76.18 -39.13 -38.46
N HIS A 10 -75.56 -38.03 -38.87
CA HIS A 10 -74.17 -37.73 -38.54
C HIS A 10 -73.94 -36.22 -38.51
N ALA A 11 -72.95 -35.79 -37.74
CA ALA A 11 -72.38 -34.44 -37.77
C ALA A 11 -70.93 -34.52 -38.26
N VAL A 12 -70.50 -33.55 -39.07
CA VAL A 12 -69.20 -33.54 -39.72
C VAL A 12 -68.59 -32.14 -39.64
N ARG A 13 -67.38 -32.05 -39.10
CA ARG A 13 -66.62 -30.80 -39.04
C ARG A 13 -66.36 -30.20 -40.42
N GLY A 14 -66.67 -28.92 -40.56
CA GLY A 14 -66.50 -28.09 -41.74
C GLY A 14 -65.06 -27.84 -42.12
N ARG A 15 -64.82 -27.49 -43.39
CA ARG A 15 -63.47 -27.27 -43.92
C ARG A 15 -62.80 -26.03 -43.32
N GLY A 16 -63.54 -24.97 -42.96
CA GLY A 16 -63.00 -23.81 -42.27
C GLY A 16 -62.41 -24.19 -40.91
N HIS A 17 -63.20 -24.90 -40.09
CA HIS A 17 -62.79 -25.39 -38.77
C HIS A 17 -61.60 -26.38 -38.80
N GLU A 18 -61.22 -26.94 -39.96
CA GLU A 18 -60.01 -27.77 -40.10
C GLU A 18 -58.75 -26.98 -40.43
N LEU A 19 -58.89 -25.77 -40.96
CA LEU A 19 -57.80 -24.94 -41.51
C LEU A 19 -57.32 -23.84 -40.55
N GLU A 20 -58.09 -23.55 -39.51
CA GLU A 20 -57.68 -22.67 -38.40
C GLU A 20 -56.51 -23.25 -37.59
N ASP A 21 -55.72 -22.39 -36.93
CA ASP A 21 -54.61 -22.79 -36.04
C ASP A 21 -54.77 -22.17 -34.63
N PRO A 22 -55.09 -22.97 -33.58
CA PRO A 22 -55.35 -24.41 -33.63
C PRO A 22 -56.73 -24.74 -34.25
N PRO A 23 -56.90 -25.91 -34.91
CA PRO A 23 -58.15 -26.28 -35.54
C PRO A 23 -59.34 -26.32 -34.58
N ILE A 24 -60.45 -25.72 -34.98
CA ILE A 24 -61.69 -25.62 -34.20
C ILE A 24 -62.37 -27.01 -34.12
N PRO A 25 -62.96 -27.40 -32.97
CA PRO A 25 -63.74 -28.64 -32.86
C PRO A 25 -65.14 -28.47 -33.48
N CYS A 26 -65.75 -29.57 -33.93
CA CYS A 26 -67.13 -29.58 -34.45
C CYS A 26 -68.10 -28.94 -33.43
N GLN A 27 -68.65 -27.79 -33.80
CA GLN A 27 -69.65 -27.00 -33.08
C GLN A 27 -71.02 -27.67 -33.18
N ASP A 28 -71.34 -28.19 -34.36
CA ASP A 28 -72.58 -28.88 -34.71
C ASP A 28 -72.72 -30.24 -33.98
N LYS A 29 -73.88 -30.47 -33.32
CA LYS A 29 -74.17 -31.66 -32.49
C LYS A 29 -75.50 -32.30 -32.85
N ILE A 30 -75.58 -33.62 -32.67
CA ILE A 30 -76.83 -34.40 -32.78
C ILE A 30 -77.01 -35.37 -31.60
N ASN A 31 -78.27 -35.67 -31.25
CA ASN A 31 -78.63 -36.67 -30.25
C ASN A 31 -79.85 -37.49 -30.73
N PRO A 32 -79.81 -38.84 -30.68
CA PRO A 32 -78.65 -39.67 -30.36
C PRO A 32 -77.52 -39.52 -31.40
N SER A 33 -76.28 -39.73 -30.96
CA SER A 33 -75.08 -39.61 -31.81
C SER A 33 -74.84 -40.82 -32.73
N GLU A 34 -75.49 -41.95 -32.44
CA GLU A 34 -75.41 -43.21 -33.20
C GLU A 34 -76.83 -43.80 -33.44
N PRO A 35 -77.01 -44.68 -34.45
CA PRO A 35 -78.32 -45.24 -34.80
C PRO A 35 -79.01 -45.94 -33.65
N THR A 36 -80.20 -45.46 -33.32
CA THR A 36 -81.04 -45.97 -32.23
C THR A 36 -82.33 -46.53 -32.81
N THR A 37 -82.88 -47.57 -32.18
CA THR A 37 -84.26 -47.99 -32.40
C THR A 37 -85.02 -47.77 -31.11
N TYR A 38 -86.14 -47.06 -31.20
CA TYR A 38 -87.06 -46.84 -30.08
C TYR A 38 -88.25 -47.78 -30.21
N ASN A 39 -88.60 -48.42 -29.09
CA ASN A 39 -89.82 -49.19 -28.91
C ASN A 39 -91.00 -48.26 -28.57
N SER A 40 -92.24 -48.72 -28.75
CA SER A 40 -93.44 -47.90 -28.50
C SER A 40 -93.61 -47.40 -27.06
N SER A 41 -92.96 -48.05 -26.08
CA SER A 41 -92.96 -47.62 -24.68
C SER A 41 -92.10 -46.38 -24.40
N GLU A 42 -91.14 -46.07 -25.28
CA GLU A 42 -90.10 -45.06 -25.11
C GLU A 42 -90.50 -43.72 -25.75
N VAL A 43 -89.91 -42.61 -25.29
CA VAL A 43 -89.99 -41.35 -26.05
C VAL A 43 -88.91 -41.41 -27.13
N ALA A 44 -89.33 -41.53 -28.40
CA ALA A 44 -88.44 -41.52 -29.54
C ALA A 44 -88.03 -40.07 -29.85
N ILE A 45 -86.73 -39.75 -29.76
CA ILE A 45 -86.22 -38.38 -29.84
C ILE A 45 -85.13 -38.29 -30.90
N ILE A 46 -85.16 -37.21 -31.68
CA ILE A 46 -83.98 -36.67 -32.37
C ILE A 46 -83.83 -35.20 -32.04
N ALA A 47 -82.60 -34.77 -31.81
CA ALA A 47 -82.27 -33.38 -31.55
C ALA A 47 -80.97 -33.00 -32.25
N LEU A 48 -80.87 -31.73 -32.61
CA LEU A 48 -79.75 -31.12 -33.32
C LEU A 48 -79.55 -29.72 -32.77
N ALA A 49 -78.31 -29.37 -32.43
CA ALA A 49 -77.94 -28.03 -32.01
C ALA A 49 -76.66 -27.65 -32.73
N ASP A 50 -76.76 -26.58 -33.52
CA ASP A 50 -75.62 -25.99 -34.18
C ASP A 50 -75.00 -24.92 -33.27
N GLY A 51 -73.68 -24.92 -33.13
CA GLY A 51 -73.00 -24.01 -32.22
C GLY A 51 -72.57 -22.75 -32.95
N ALA A 52 -73.15 -21.59 -32.60
CA ALA A 52 -72.90 -20.34 -33.31
C ALA A 52 -71.40 -20.05 -33.51
N GLY A 53 -70.98 -19.88 -34.77
CA GLY A 53 -69.56 -19.64 -35.11
C GLY A 53 -68.96 -18.38 -34.47
N SER A 54 -69.79 -17.41 -34.09
CA SER A 54 -69.42 -16.20 -33.35
C SER A 54 -69.18 -16.43 -31.84
N ALA A 55 -69.53 -17.61 -31.30
CA ALA A 55 -69.49 -17.91 -29.87
C ALA A 55 -68.36 -18.89 -29.51
N LYS A 56 -67.43 -18.41 -28.67
CA LYS A 56 -66.11 -19.01 -28.38
C LYS A 56 -66.12 -20.45 -27.86
N PHE A 57 -67.22 -20.87 -27.23
CA PHE A 57 -67.40 -22.19 -26.64
C PHE A 57 -68.71 -22.85 -27.11
N SER A 58 -69.24 -22.44 -28.26
CA SER A 58 -70.53 -22.90 -28.80
C SER A 58 -70.65 -24.41 -28.93
N HIS A 59 -69.56 -25.10 -29.25
CA HIS A 59 -69.47 -26.57 -29.25
C HIS A 59 -69.83 -27.22 -27.89
N LEU A 60 -69.53 -26.56 -26.76
CA LEU A 60 -69.96 -27.02 -25.43
C LEU A 60 -71.42 -26.64 -25.17
N GLY A 61 -71.84 -25.45 -25.64
CA GLY A 61 -73.21 -24.96 -25.49
C GLY A 61 -74.24 -25.83 -26.23
N ALA A 62 -73.93 -26.23 -27.47
CA ALA A 62 -74.73 -27.15 -28.26
C ALA A 62 -74.82 -28.55 -27.61
N GLU A 63 -73.68 -29.07 -27.13
CA GLU A 63 -73.63 -30.41 -26.50
C GLU A 63 -74.46 -30.46 -25.22
N GLU A 64 -74.31 -29.46 -24.35
CA GLU A 64 -75.06 -29.38 -23.10
C GLU A 64 -76.55 -29.06 -23.34
N THR A 65 -76.86 -28.22 -24.33
CA THR A 65 -78.24 -27.99 -24.79
C THR A 65 -78.92 -29.32 -25.15
N LEU A 66 -78.28 -30.16 -25.98
CA LEU A 66 -78.87 -31.46 -26.36
C LEU A 66 -78.96 -32.43 -25.17
N ARG A 67 -77.97 -32.42 -24.27
CA ARG A 67 -78.00 -33.23 -23.04
C ARG A 67 -79.21 -32.88 -22.18
N VAL A 68 -79.44 -31.59 -21.92
CA VAL A 68 -80.55 -31.09 -21.09
C VAL A 68 -81.90 -31.30 -21.77
N VAL A 69 -82.04 -30.92 -23.04
CA VAL A 69 -83.31 -30.98 -23.77
C VAL A 69 -83.78 -32.42 -23.98
N THR A 70 -82.88 -33.33 -24.36
CA THR A 70 -83.29 -34.72 -24.56
C THR A 70 -83.61 -35.43 -23.25
N GLN A 71 -82.95 -35.06 -22.14
CA GLN A 71 -83.31 -35.59 -20.82
C GLN A 71 -84.67 -35.06 -20.35
N ASP A 72 -84.90 -33.75 -20.44
CA ASP A 72 -86.17 -33.14 -20.07
C ASP A 72 -87.35 -33.72 -20.87
N LEU A 73 -87.17 -33.91 -22.18
CA LEU A 73 -88.19 -34.52 -23.01
C LEU A 73 -88.47 -35.99 -22.65
N ARG A 74 -87.45 -36.80 -22.30
CA ARG A 74 -87.69 -38.18 -21.80
C ARG A 74 -88.56 -38.20 -20.54
N GLU A 75 -88.34 -37.26 -19.63
CA GLU A 75 -89.05 -37.19 -18.34
C GLU A 75 -90.44 -36.53 -18.45
N ASN A 76 -90.57 -35.47 -19.25
CA ASN A 76 -91.72 -34.56 -19.22
C ASN A 76 -92.52 -34.50 -20.53
N PHE A 77 -92.26 -35.35 -21.54
CA PHE A 77 -92.96 -35.33 -22.84
C PHE A 77 -94.49 -35.17 -22.72
N THR A 78 -95.13 -36.02 -21.91
CA THR A 78 -96.58 -36.00 -21.68
C THR A 78 -97.06 -34.67 -21.11
N ARG A 79 -96.24 -33.99 -20.28
CA ARG A 79 -96.58 -32.67 -19.74
C ARG A 79 -96.64 -31.61 -20.84
N TYR A 80 -95.66 -31.60 -21.75
CA TYR A 80 -95.61 -30.64 -22.86
C TYR A 80 -96.68 -30.88 -23.93
N THR A 81 -97.00 -32.14 -24.23
CA THR A 81 -98.09 -32.45 -25.18
C THR A 81 -99.45 -32.01 -24.66
N HIS A 82 -99.65 -31.93 -23.33
CA HIS A 82 -100.91 -31.49 -22.70
C HIS A 82 -100.99 -29.98 -22.33
N MET A 83 -99.88 -29.22 -22.27
CA MET A 83 -99.90 -27.77 -22.01
C MET A 83 -100.82 -27.00 -22.99
N ALA A 84 -101.53 -25.98 -22.54
CA ALA A 84 -102.50 -25.28 -23.39
C ALA A 84 -101.84 -24.47 -24.50
N HIS A 85 -100.69 -23.85 -24.21
CA HIS A 85 -100.05 -22.89 -25.13
C HIS A 85 -98.64 -23.34 -25.54
N PRO A 86 -98.29 -23.34 -26.84
CA PRO A 86 -96.95 -23.71 -27.31
C PRO A 86 -95.81 -22.86 -26.69
N ARG A 87 -96.12 -21.61 -26.28
CA ARG A 87 -95.19 -20.72 -25.57
C ARG A 87 -94.85 -21.18 -24.15
N GLU A 88 -95.73 -21.93 -23.48
CA GLU A 88 -95.42 -22.53 -22.16
C GLU A 88 -94.38 -23.64 -22.32
N VAL A 89 -94.49 -24.40 -23.40
CA VAL A 89 -93.55 -25.48 -23.76
C VAL A 89 -92.16 -24.93 -24.08
N SER A 90 -92.06 -23.93 -24.97
CA SER A 90 -90.77 -23.29 -25.29
C SER A 90 -90.14 -22.67 -24.04
N SER A 91 -90.92 -21.94 -23.24
CA SER A 91 -90.46 -21.33 -21.98
C SER A 91 -89.97 -22.35 -20.96
N ALA A 92 -90.67 -23.48 -20.81
CA ALA A 92 -90.25 -24.52 -19.87
C ALA A 92 -88.97 -25.24 -20.32
N ILE A 93 -88.84 -25.57 -21.60
CA ILE A 93 -87.67 -26.28 -22.15
C ILE A 93 -86.45 -25.33 -22.14
N LEU A 94 -86.57 -24.16 -22.77
CA LEU A 94 -85.45 -23.23 -22.92
C LEU A 94 -85.06 -22.56 -21.59
N GLY A 95 -85.96 -22.42 -20.62
CA GLY A 95 -85.62 -21.95 -19.29
C GLY A 95 -84.60 -22.85 -18.57
N ARG A 96 -84.67 -24.18 -18.77
CA ARG A 96 -83.67 -25.12 -18.23
C ARG A 96 -82.38 -25.13 -19.03
N VAL A 97 -82.44 -25.04 -20.36
CA VAL A 97 -81.25 -24.83 -21.19
C VAL A 97 -80.49 -23.59 -20.73
N LEU A 98 -81.18 -22.45 -20.60
CA LEU A 98 -80.58 -21.19 -20.18
C LEU A 98 -79.94 -21.28 -18.79
N GLN A 99 -80.59 -21.95 -17.83
CA GLN A 99 -80.02 -22.18 -16.49
C GLN A 99 -78.74 -23.03 -16.57
N THR A 100 -78.76 -24.17 -17.25
CA THR A 100 -77.58 -25.05 -17.30
C THR A 100 -76.43 -24.43 -18.11
N LEU A 101 -76.72 -23.65 -19.15
CA LEU A 101 -75.69 -22.86 -19.85
C LEU A 101 -75.09 -21.75 -18.96
N GLN A 102 -75.86 -21.14 -18.05
CA GLN A 102 -75.31 -20.22 -17.04
C GLN A 102 -74.37 -20.95 -16.07
N GLU A 103 -74.76 -22.14 -15.60
CA GLU A 103 -73.91 -22.97 -14.73
C GLU A 103 -72.59 -23.36 -15.42
N VAL A 104 -72.65 -23.77 -16.70
CA VAL A 104 -71.45 -24.07 -17.51
C VAL A 104 -70.59 -22.83 -17.77
N SER A 105 -71.18 -21.65 -18.02
CA SER A 105 -70.39 -20.42 -18.25
C SER A 105 -69.60 -20.00 -17.01
N ILE A 106 -70.20 -20.15 -15.82
CA ILE A 106 -69.54 -19.92 -14.53
C ILE A 106 -68.41 -20.93 -14.30
N GLN A 107 -68.68 -22.23 -14.48
CA GLN A 107 -67.65 -23.28 -14.32
C GLN A 107 -66.47 -23.07 -15.27
N LYS A 108 -66.73 -22.74 -16.54
CA LYS A 108 -65.70 -22.48 -17.55
C LYS A 108 -64.88 -21.22 -17.22
N THR A 109 -65.52 -20.15 -16.75
CA THR A 109 -64.84 -18.93 -16.27
C THR A 109 -63.94 -19.24 -15.07
N ASN A 110 -64.43 -19.99 -14.09
CA ASN A 110 -63.66 -20.36 -12.88
C ASN A 110 -62.51 -21.34 -13.16
N ALA A 111 -62.49 -22.02 -14.31
CA ALA A 111 -61.32 -22.76 -14.79
C ALA A 111 -60.30 -21.79 -15.42
N LEU A 112 -60.73 -21.01 -16.41
CA LEU A 112 -59.87 -20.06 -17.14
C LEU A 112 -59.21 -19.00 -16.24
N GLN A 113 -59.87 -18.58 -15.16
CA GLN A 113 -59.30 -17.67 -14.16
C GLN A 113 -58.18 -18.29 -13.32
N ARG A 114 -58.20 -19.61 -13.07
CA ARG A 114 -57.10 -20.30 -12.37
C ARG A 114 -55.89 -20.46 -13.27
N ASP A 115 -56.10 -20.96 -14.49
CA ASP A 115 -55.05 -21.05 -15.51
C ASP A 115 -54.38 -19.67 -15.73
N LYS A 116 -55.19 -18.60 -15.75
CA LYS A 116 -54.70 -17.20 -15.77
C LYS A 116 -53.82 -16.88 -14.56
N SER A 117 -54.28 -17.15 -13.34
CA SER A 117 -53.56 -16.82 -12.10
C SER A 117 -52.20 -17.54 -12.01
N ASP A 118 -52.15 -18.81 -12.39
CA ASP A 118 -50.93 -19.61 -12.37
C ASP A 118 -49.91 -19.07 -13.40
N ILE A 119 -50.39 -18.70 -14.59
CA ILE A 119 -49.55 -18.13 -15.66
C ILE A 119 -49.08 -16.71 -15.28
N GLU A 120 -49.94 -15.86 -14.72
CA GLU A 120 -49.56 -14.52 -14.25
C GLU A 120 -48.53 -14.59 -13.11
N GLY A 121 -48.65 -15.57 -12.19
CA GLY A 121 -47.65 -15.81 -11.15
C GLY A 121 -46.28 -16.21 -11.72
N ILE A 122 -46.24 -17.10 -12.72
CA ILE A 122 -45.00 -17.49 -13.41
C ILE A 122 -44.38 -16.27 -14.13
N PHE A 123 -45.18 -15.44 -14.79
CA PHE A 123 -44.67 -14.23 -15.45
C PHE A 123 -44.19 -13.16 -14.48
N GLN A 124 -44.84 -13.00 -13.33
CA GLN A 124 -44.41 -12.06 -12.30
C GLN A 124 -43.03 -12.44 -11.75
N ALA A 125 -42.78 -13.73 -11.45
CA ALA A 125 -41.47 -14.22 -11.02
C ALA A 125 -40.37 -13.97 -12.07
N ILE A 126 -40.69 -14.16 -13.37
CA ILE A 126 -39.75 -13.87 -14.47
C ILE A 126 -39.46 -12.37 -14.58
N LEU A 127 -40.47 -11.50 -14.40
CA LEU A 127 -40.30 -10.05 -14.40
C LEU A 127 -39.47 -9.57 -13.21
N GLU A 128 -39.66 -10.15 -12.02
CA GLU A 128 -38.91 -9.81 -10.82
C GLU A 128 -37.42 -10.15 -10.95
N GLU A 129 -37.06 -11.31 -11.51
CA GLU A 129 -35.66 -11.65 -11.79
C GLU A 129 -35.05 -10.79 -12.91
N VAL A 130 -35.80 -10.47 -13.97
CA VAL A 130 -35.34 -9.51 -15.00
C VAL A 130 -35.10 -8.12 -14.41
N GLN A 131 -35.95 -7.67 -13.48
CA GLN A 131 -35.77 -6.39 -12.79
C GLN A 131 -34.60 -6.43 -11.80
N ALA A 132 -34.40 -7.53 -11.07
CA ALA A 132 -33.25 -7.73 -10.19
C ALA A 132 -31.93 -7.67 -10.98
N ILE A 133 -31.88 -8.32 -12.15
CA ILE A 133 -30.75 -8.27 -13.09
C ILE A 133 -30.51 -6.83 -13.60
N GLN A 134 -31.56 -6.11 -14.01
CA GLN A 134 -31.44 -4.71 -14.45
C GLN A 134 -30.96 -3.77 -13.34
N ASN A 135 -31.48 -3.94 -12.12
CA ASN A 135 -31.08 -3.16 -10.95
C ASN A 135 -29.60 -3.43 -10.61
N TRP A 136 -29.20 -4.71 -10.57
CA TRP A 136 -27.79 -5.08 -10.38
C TRP A 136 -26.89 -4.45 -11.45
N GLN A 137 -27.29 -4.52 -12.72
CA GLN A 137 -26.53 -3.91 -13.81
C GLN A 137 -26.40 -2.39 -13.63
N ALA A 138 -27.47 -1.68 -13.25
CA ALA A 138 -27.43 -0.25 -12.98
C ALA A 138 -26.51 0.10 -11.79
N GLU A 139 -26.57 -0.68 -10.71
CA GLU A 139 -25.74 -0.51 -9.51
C GLU A 139 -24.26 -0.88 -9.71
N HIS A 140 -23.92 -1.83 -10.58
CA HIS A 140 -22.57 -2.41 -10.66
C HIS A 140 -21.84 -2.10 -11.98
N HIS A 141 -22.52 -2.03 -13.13
CA HIS A 141 -21.86 -1.75 -14.41
C HIS A 141 -21.33 -0.32 -14.50
N LEU A 142 -22.09 0.68 -14.01
CA LEU A 142 -21.63 2.07 -14.01
C LEU A 142 -20.42 2.26 -13.08
N PRO A 143 -20.44 1.78 -11.82
CA PRO A 143 -19.26 1.84 -10.95
C PRO A 143 -18.09 1.00 -11.42
N LEU A 144 -18.27 -0.18 -12.03
CA LEU A 144 -17.14 -0.97 -12.55
C LEU A 144 -16.45 -0.28 -13.74
N VAL A 145 -17.21 0.27 -14.70
CA VAL A 145 -16.63 1.06 -15.80
C VAL A 145 -15.99 2.35 -15.29
N GLY A 146 -16.67 3.06 -14.38
CA GLY A 146 -16.16 4.28 -13.75
C GLY A 146 -14.93 4.05 -12.88
N ALA A 147 -14.86 2.92 -12.17
CA ALA A 147 -13.70 2.51 -11.38
C ALA A 147 -12.54 2.08 -12.29
N LEU A 148 -12.77 1.30 -13.34
CA LEU A 148 -11.73 0.94 -14.31
C LEU A 148 -11.13 2.18 -14.98
N GLN A 149 -11.96 3.12 -15.44
CA GLN A 149 -11.50 4.40 -15.99
C GLN A 149 -10.75 5.23 -14.93
N THR A 150 -11.31 5.40 -13.72
CA THR A 150 -10.67 6.14 -12.63
C THR A 150 -9.34 5.51 -12.20
N LEU A 151 -9.23 4.18 -12.18
CA LEU A 151 -8.04 3.45 -11.75
C LEU A 151 -6.97 3.44 -12.86
N GLN A 152 -7.38 3.37 -14.13
CA GLN A 152 -6.49 3.56 -15.28
C GLN A 152 -5.96 5.01 -15.37
N GLU A 153 -6.82 6.03 -15.17
CA GLU A 153 -6.41 7.43 -15.15
C GLU A 153 -5.56 7.76 -13.94
N ARG A 154 -5.93 7.29 -12.73
CA ARG A 154 -5.10 7.45 -11.52
C ARG A 154 -3.76 6.77 -11.72
N THR A 155 -3.68 5.47 -12.00
CA THR A 155 -2.37 4.79 -12.13
C THR A 155 -1.46 5.43 -13.19
N HIS A 156 -2.01 5.91 -14.31
CA HIS A 156 -1.21 6.56 -15.34
C HIS A 156 -0.78 8.00 -14.99
N GLN A 157 -1.69 8.84 -14.47
CA GLN A 157 -1.36 10.21 -14.09
C GLN A 157 -0.48 10.23 -12.84
N ASP A 158 -0.81 9.43 -11.83
CA ASP A 158 -0.11 9.40 -10.55
C ASP A 158 1.26 8.72 -10.64
N HIS A 159 1.50 7.69 -11.48
CA HIS A 159 2.88 7.20 -11.67
C HIS A 159 3.81 8.30 -12.22
N LYS A 160 3.33 9.08 -13.21
CA LYS A 160 4.08 10.23 -13.75
C LYS A 160 4.25 11.35 -12.71
N ARG A 161 3.19 11.66 -11.95
CA ARG A 161 3.17 12.71 -10.92
C ARG A 161 4.01 12.36 -9.70
N ARG A 162 3.96 11.11 -9.22
CA ARG A 162 4.78 10.56 -8.13
C ARG A 162 6.26 10.54 -8.53
N LYS A 163 6.58 10.12 -9.77
CA LYS A 163 7.96 10.19 -10.30
C LYS A 163 8.49 11.63 -10.36
N GLN A 164 7.63 12.62 -10.64
CA GLN A 164 7.96 14.06 -10.54
C GLN A 164 8.08 14.56 -9.10
N VAL A 165 7.15 14.22 -8.20
CA VAL A 165 7.19 14.60 -6.78
C VAL A 165 8.45 14.04 -6.11
N ALA A 166 8.85 12.81 -6.42
CA ALA A 166 10.10 12.22 -5.96
C ALA A 166 11.35 13.00 -6.42
N GLN A 167 11.30 13.74 -7.54
CA GLN A 167 12.42 14.61 -7.95
C GLN A 167 12.65 15.73 -6.94
N GLN A 168 11.63 16.23 -6.24
CA GLN A 168 11.77 17.42 -5.40
C GLN A 168 12.60 17.15 -4.12
N PRO A 169 12.34 16.12 -3.30
CA PRO A 169 13.23 15.75 -2.20
C PRO A 169 14.64 15.39 -2.67
N ILE A 170 14.78 14.70 -3.81
CA ILE A 170 16.08 14.37 -4.41
C ILE A 170 16.84 15.64 -4.78
N GLN A 171 16.19 16.58 -5.48
CA GLN A 171 16.78 17.87 -5.87
C GLN A 171 17.16 18.72 -4.65
N GLN A 172 16.34 18.73 -3.60
CA GLN A 172 16.64 19.42 -2.35
C GLN A 172 17.84 18.79 -1.61
N ALA A 173 17.93 17.45 -1.59
CA ALA A 173 19.08 16.74 -1.03
C ALA A 173 20.36 17.02 -1.83
N LEU A 174 20.30 16.98 -3.17
CA LEU A 174 21.43 17.29 -4.05
C LEU A 174 21.88 18.76 -3.91
N ALA A 175 20.95 19.73 -3.92
CA ALA A 175 21.28 21.14 -3.69
C ALA A 175 21.91 21.36 -2.31
N GLY A 176 21.34 20.73 -1.26
CA GLY A 176 21.91 20.75 0.09
C GLY A 176 23.30 20.14 0.17
N MET A 177 23.58 19.06 -0.57
CA MET A 177 24.94 18.51 -0.71
C MET A 177 25.88 19.52 -1.38
N GLY A 178 25.44 20.21 -2.44
CA GLY A 178 26.25 21.20 -3.15
C GLY A 178 26.63 22.41 -2.30
N ASP A 179 25.69 22.97 -1.55
CA ASP A 179 25.98 24.07 -0.63
C ASP A 179 26.86 23.63 0.55
N LYS A 180 26.76 22.36 0.97
CA LYS A 180 27.65 21.75 1.97
C LYS A 180 29.06 21.49 1.41
N ILE A 181 29.20 21.06 0.16
CA ILE A 181 30.49 20.94 -0.56
C ILE A 181 31.16 22.31 -0.67
N LYS A 182 30.43 23.32 -1.17
CA LYS A 182 30.91 24.72 -1.25
C LYS A 182 31.28 25.30 0.11
N THR A 183 30.70 24.79 1.20
CA THR A 183 31.05 25.20 2.58
C THR A 183 32.29 24.48 3.09
N LEU A 184 32.49 23.20 2.77
CA LEU A 184 33.74 22.48 3.03
C LEU A 184 34.93 23.10 2.27
N GLN A 185 34.74 23.46 0.99
CA GLN A 185 35.75 24.14 0.17
C GLN A 185 36.17 25.51 0.74
N ARG A 186 35.26 26.20 1.46
CA ARG A 186 35.61 27.42 2.21
C ARG A 186 36.33 27.15 3.53
N ALA A 187 36.15 25.97 4.13
CA ALA A 187 36.86 25.60 5.36
C ALA A 187 38.32 25.19 5.07
N PHE A 188 38.60 24.58 3.92
CA PHE A 188 39.94 24.19 3.45
C PHE A 188 40.70 25.36 2.77
N GLN A 189 40.71 26.53 3.41
CA GLN A 189 41.41 27.73 2.94
C GLN A 189 42.69 28.05 3.74
N GLY A 190 43.24 27.08 4.49
CA GLY A 190 44.52 27.20 5.19
C GLY A 190 44.60 28.20 6.36
N GLU A 191 43.53 28.95 6.64
CA GLU A 191 43.50 30.00 7.67
C GLU A 191 43.80 29.47 9.09
N ALA A 192 43.41 28.23 9.38
CA ALA A 192 43.58 27.58 10.68
C ALA A 192 45.05 27.28 11.05
N TYR A 193 45.99 27.35 10.10
CA TYR A 193 47.39 26.96 10.28
C TYR A 193 48.33 28.18 10.32
N GLN A 194 48.20 28.95 11.41
CA GLN A 194 49.08 30.06 11.76
C GLN A 194 49.71 29.84 13.15
N LEU A 195 51.00 29.45 13.16
CA LEU A 195 51.85 29.51 14.36
C LEU A 195 52.91 30.59 14.14
N ASP A 196 52.96 31.58 15.02
CA ASP A 196 54.00 32.60 14.99
C ASP A 196 55.22 32.16 15.80
N PHE A 197 56.40 32.29 15.20
CA PHE A 197 57.70 31.96 15.78
C PHE A 197 58.52 33.23 16.11
N ASN A 198 58.04 34.42 15.71
CA ASN A 198 58.76 35.67 15.90
C ASN A 198 58.89 36.06 17.39
N PRO A 199 57.85 36.00 18.24
CA PRO A 199 57.99 36.33 19.67
C PRO A 199 59.04 35.46 20.39
N LEU A 200 59.17 34.20 19.97
CA LEU A 200 60.19 33.26 20.46
C LEU A 200 61.60 33.61 19.94
N LYS A 201 61.72 33.98 18.66
CA LYS A 201 62.97 34.49 18.08
C LYS A 201 63.44 35.75 18.79
N ASP A 202 62.57 36.75 18.92
CA ASP A 202 62.90 38.05 19.49
C ASP A 202 63.29 37.93 20.97
N THR A 203 62.66 36.99 21.70
CA THR A 203 63.03 36.64 23.08
C THR A 203 64.43 35.99 23.15
N LEU A 204 64.74 35.04 22.27
CA LEU A 204 66.04 34.38 22.22
C LEU A 204 67.17 35.35 21.82
N GLU A 205 66.98 36.15 20.77
CA GLU A 205 67.96 37.16 20.34
C GLU A 205 68.21 38.22 21.42
N LYS A 206 67.15 38.66 22.13
CA LYS A 206 67.27 39.57 23.27
C LYS A 206 68.07 38.96 24.42
N LEU A 207 67.80 37.70 24.78
CA LEU A 207 68.55 36.99 25.83
C LEU A 207 70.01 36.76 25.42
N GLU A 208 70.27 36.44 24.15
CA GLU A 208 71.63 36.24 23.65
C GLU A 208 72.45 37.54 23.76
N GLU A 209 71.88 38.67 23.36
CA GLU A 209 72.52 39.98 23.48
C GLU A 209 72.62 40.49 24.93
N GLU A 210 71.73 40.10 25.83
CA GLU A 210 71.90 40.37 27.27
C GLU A 210 73.07 39.56 27.83
N ILE A 211 73.14 38.26 27.57
CA ILE A 211 74.19 37.37 28.10
C ILE A 211 75.56 37.68 27.46
N LYS A 212 75.62 38.02 26.17
CA LYS A 212 76.83 38.54 25.52
C LYS A 212 77.36 39.79 26.20
N ARG A 213 76.50 40.77 26.50
CA ARG A 213 76.90 42.03 27.16
C ARG A 213 77.14 41.89 28.67
N ALA A 214 76.58 40.87 29.33
CA ALA A 214 76.82 40.61 30.74
C ALA A 214 78.31 40.41 31.05
N HIS A 215 78.88 41.34 31.83
CA HIS A 215 80.25 41.23 32.33
C HIS A 215 80.26 40.38 33.60
N LEU A 216 80.88 39.20 33.53
CA LEU A 216 80.83 38.18 34.59
C LEU A 216 82.22 37.87 35.19
N ALA A 217 83.23 38.73 34.96
CA ALA A 217 84.53 38.59 35.59
C ALA A 217 84.51 39.13 37.03
N LEU A 218 85.09 38.40 37.98
CA LEU A 218 85.12 38.80 39.39
C LEU A 218 86.09 39.94 39.63
N PHE A 219 87.27 39.87 39.04
CA PHE A 219 88.30 40.92 39.10
C PHE A 219 88.88 41.12 37.70
N SER A 220 89.02 42.37 37.26
CA SER A 220 89.89 42.68 36.11
C SER A 220 91.35 42.43 36.49
N GLU A 221 92.22 42.22 35.51
CA GLU A 221 93.64 42.02 35.79
C GLU A 221 94.26 43.26 36.46
N GLU A 222 93.76 44.45 36.16
CA GLU A 222 94.12 45.72 36.82
C GLU A 222 93.63 45.75 38.27
N SER A 223 92.38 45.33 38.53
CA SER A 223 91.85 45.20 39.90
C SER A 223 92.71 44.24 40.74
N PHE A 224 93.22 43.18 40.12
CA PHE A 224 94.10 42.20 40.75
C PHE A 224 95.50 42.79 41.01
N LYS A 225 96.08 43.48 40.03
CA LYS A 225 97.35 44.22 40.17
C LYS A 225 97.27 45.28 41.28
N GLU A 226 96.16 46.02 41.37
CA GLU A 226 95.96 47.07 42.39
C GLU A 226 95.85 46.48 43.81
N LEU A 227 95.11 45.39 43.99
CA LEU A 227 95.06 44.67 45.27
C LEU A 227 96.45 44.16 45.70
N PHE A 228 97.31 43.78 44.75
CA PHE A 228 98.67 43.34 45.06
C PHE A 228 99.67 44.49 45.31
N LYS A 229 99.40 45.73 44.87
CA LYS A 229 100.20 46.91 45.29
C LYS A 229 100.10 47.17 46.80
N GLN A 230 98.94 46.90 47.40
CA GLN A 230 98.71 47.11 48.84
C GLN A 230 99.59 46.22 49.75
N ILE A 231 100.26 45.20 49.18
CA ILE A 231 101.17 44.29 49.88
C ILE A 231 102.61 44.85 49.94
N ALA A 232 102.98 45.77 49.05
CA ALA A 232 104.35 46.27 48.96
C ALA A 232 104.92 46.84 50.28
N PRO A 233 104.14 47.52 51.15
CA PRO A 233 104.61 47.91 52.48
C PRO A 233 104.93 46.71 53.38
N ILE A 234 104.07 45.68 53.36
CA ILE A 234 104.18 44.47 54.19
C ILE A 234 105.37 43.60 53.75
N GLU A 235 105.61 43.45 52.44
CA GLU A 235 106.83 42.79 51.95
C GLU A 235 108.09 43.58 52.35
N LYS A 236 108.07 44.91 52.26
CA LYS A 236 109.19 45.77 52.69
C LYS A 236 109.46 45.64 54.20
N GLN A 237 108.42 45.57 55.03
CA GLN A 237 108.56 45.32 56.48
C GLN A 237 109.19 43.94 56.72
N TYR A 238 108.71 42.88 56.05
CA TYR A 238 109.30 41.54 56.14
C TYR A 238 110.79 41.52 55.77
N TYR A 239 111.18 42.09 54.63
CA TYR A 239 112.58 42.11 54.22
C TYR A 239 113.46 42.90 55.19
N THR A 240 112.92 43.97 55.80
CA THR A 240 113.59 44.76 56.84
C THR A 240 113.80 43.95 58.12
N ILE A 241 112.77 43.25 58.59
CA ILE A 241 112.83 42.37 59.78
C ILE A 241 113.80 41.20 59.52
N LYS A 242 113.70 40.55 58.36
CA LYS A 242 114.59 39.46 57.95
C LYS A 242 116.07 39.91 57.97
N ASP A 243 116.37 41.09 57.41
CA ASP A 243 117.73 41.65 57.40
C ASP A 243 118.24 41.98 58.81
N LYS A 244 117.40 42.55 59.68
CA LYS A 244 117.71 42.76 61.11
C LYS A 244 118.08 41.44 61.82
N VAL A 245 117.27 40.39 61.63
CA VAL A 245 117.48 39.07 62.25
C VAL A 245 118.72 38.38 61.67
N ASP A 246 118.86 38.26 60.35
CA ASP A 246 120.00 37.60 59.71
C ASP A 246 121.34 38.25 60.12
N LYS A 247 121.39 39.59 60.23
CA LYS A 247 122.56 40.32 60.74
C LYS A 247 122.88 40.04 62.21
N ALA A 248 121.87 39.77 63.04
CA ALA A 248 122.08 39.34 64.43
C ALA A 248 122.59 37.90 64.49
N THR A 249 122.03 36.98 63.70
CA THR A 249 122.48 35.58 63.61
C THR A 249 123.94 35.48 63.17
N GLU A 250 124.36 36.23 62.14
CA GLU A 250 125.77 36.28 61.73
C GLU A 250 126.69 36.91 62.81
N LYS A 251 126.20 37.90 63.57
CA LYS A 251 126.95 38.49 64.68
C LYS A 251 127.13 37.50 65.85
N ALA A 252 126.16 36.61 66.10
CA ALA A 252 126.28 35.52 67.06
C ALA A 252 127.27 34.45 66.57
N LYS A 253 127.14 33.99 65.32
CA LYS A 253 128.08 33.06 64.65
C LYS A 253 129.52 33.58 64.65
N GLY A 254 129.70 34.88 64.44
CA GLY A 254 130.99 35.56 64.53
C GLY A 254 131.61 35.55 65.93
N LYS A 255 130.81 35.73 67.00
CA LYS A 255 131.29 35.56 68.39
C LYS A 255 131.76 34.12 68.64
N ARG A 256 130.94 33.12 68.29
CA ARG A 256 131.24 31.69 68.51
C ARG A 256 132.54 31.27 67.81
N LYS A 257 132.76 31.72 66.56
CA LYS A 257 134.02 31.50 65.81
C LYS A 257 135.25 32.20 66.42
N LYS A 258 135.07 33.25 67.23
CA LYS A 258 136.17 33.92 67.95
C LYS A 258 136.53 33.21 69.27
N TRP A 259 135.59 32.46 69.84
CA TRP A 259 135.73 31.70 71.10
C TRP A 259 136.68 30.50 70.95
N PHE A 260 136.62 29.79 69.81
CA PHE A 260 137.38 28.56 69.53
C PHE A 260 138.88 28.78 69.20
N LYS A 261 139.49 29.90 69.60
CA LYS A 261 140.88 30.25 69.21
C LYS A 261 141.85 30.55 70.35
N ASP A 262 141.42 30.54 71.62
CA ASP A 262 142.30 30.86 72.76
C ASP A 262 142.02 29.94 73.97
N PRO A 263 142.94 29.03 74.37
CA PRO A 263 142.64 28.01 75.37
C PRO A 263 142.70 28.45 76.85
N SER A 264 143.24 29.61 77.21
CA SER A 264 143.52 29.93 78.63
C SER A 264 142.31 30.40 79.46
N TRP A 265 141.09 30.30 78.92
CA TRP A 265 139.88 30.95 79.47
C TRP A 265 139.02 30.10 80.44
N TRP A 266 139.57 28.99 80.98
CA TRP A 266 138.77 27.88 81.54
C TRP A 266 138.55 27.91 83.08
N LEU A 267 138.98 28.96 83.80
CA LEU A 267 138.88 29.06 85.27
C LEU A 267 137.95 30.21 85.74
N GLY A 268 136.78 30.31 85.12
CA GLY A 268 135.76 31.33 85.43
C GLY A 268 134.33 30.85 85.21
N LEU A 269 134.04 29.59 85.55
CA LEU A 269 132.74 28.94 85.39
C LEU A 269 132.04 28.74 86.75
N VAL A 270 130.71 28.55 86.71
CA VAL A 270 129.74 28.56 87.85
C VAL A 270 129.31 29.97 88.28
N GLY A 271 128.24 30.48 87.67
CA GLY A 271 127.72 31.83 87.95
C GLY A 271 126.52 32.29 87.12
N TRP A 272 125.42 31.54 87.15
CA TRP A 272 124.08 31.96 86.70
C TRP A 272 123.92 32.40 85.23
N GLY A 273 123.62 31.41 84.38
CA GLY A 273 122.67 31.59 83.28
C GLY A 273 121.35 30.92 83.64
N SER A 274 120.22 31.60 83.42
CA SER A 274 118.86 31.05 83.62
C SER A 274 117.79 31.82 82.84
N ASP A 275 117.84 33.15 82.89
CA ASP A 275 116.65 33.96 82.58
C ASP A 275 116.47 34.25 81.09
N THR A 276 117.52 34.66 80.38
CA THR A 276 117.42 35.12 78.98
C THR A 276 117.07 34.02 77.97
N GLN A 277 117.44 32.77 78.25
CA GLN A 277 117.07 31.62 77.40
C GLN A 277 115.61 31.21 77.61
N GLY A 278 115.11 31.30 78.85
CA GLY A 278 113.69 31.11 79.14
C GLY A 278 112.81 32.19 78.49
N GLU A 279 113.32 33.41 78.30
CA GLU A 279 112.64 34.46 77.54
C GLU A 279 112.66 34.21 76.02
N SER A 280 113.79 33.83 75.43
CA SER A 280 113.85 33.56 73.99
C SER A 280 112.95 32.40 73.59
N GLU A 281 112.95 31.29 74.34
CA GLU A 281 112.06 30.14 74.12
C GLU A 281 110.57 30.54 74.22
N ARG A 282 110.18 31.35 75.22
CA ARG A 282 108.80 31.86 75.36
C ARG A 282 108.38 32.74 74.19
N VAL A 283 109.26 33.64 73.72
CA VAL A 283 108.97 34.52 72.58
C VAL A 283 108.90 33.72 71.28
N LEU A 284 109.84 32.80 71.04
CA LEU A 284 109.83 31.91 69.87
C LEU A 284 108.54 31.08 69.82
N ASN A 285 108.16 30.45 70.93
CA ASN A 285 106.92 29.68 71.05
C ASN A 285 105.66 30.56 70.82
N THR A 286 105.67 31.81 71.28
CA THR A 286 104.58 32.78 71.05
C THR A 286 104.49 33.25 69.60
N LEU A 287 105.62 33.39 68.90
CA LEU A 287 105.66 33.72 67.47
C LEU A 287 105.29 32.52 66.60
N GLU A 288 105.77 31.32 66.94
CA GLU A 288 105.43 30.07 66.26
C GLU A 288 103.95 29.70 66.42
N ASN A 289 103.33 30.01 67.56
CA ASN A 289 101.89 29.82 67.78
C ASN A 289 101.02 31.04 67.41
N THR A 290 101.58 32.17 66.98
CA THR A 290 100.77 33.32 66.55
C THR A 290 99.92 32.93 65.32
N PRO A 291 98.57 33.01 65.38
CA PRO A 291 97.71 32.49 64.33
C PRO A 291 97.79 33.34 63.05
N LEU A 292 97.89 32.68 61.90
CA LEU A 292 97.71 33.29 60.58
C LEU A 292 96.35 32.88 60.01
N SER A 293 95.65 33.83 59.42
CA SER A 293 94.44 33.54 58.64
C SER A 293 94.80 32.66 57.45
N LYS A 294 94.14 31.51 57.34
CA LYS A 294 94.19 30.65 56.15
C LYS A 294 93.03 31.03 55.21
N PRO A 295 93.23 31.11 53.89
CA PRO A 295 92.12 31.26 52.95
C PRO A 295 91.18 30.06 53.05
N SER A 296 89.86 30.30 53.07
CA SER A 296 88.88 29.22 52.97
C SER A 296 88.74 28.77 51.52
N SER A 297 88.68 27.46 51.28
CA SER A 297 88.51 26.88 49.94
C SER A 297 87.03 26.84 49.56
N THR A 298 86.39 28.01 49.49
CA THR A 298 84.96 28.15 49.20
C THR A 298 84.79 28.42 47.70
N PRO A 299 84.34 27.46 46.88
CA PRO A 299 84.19 27.68 45.44
C PRO A 299 83.04 28.67 45.14
N LEU A 300 83.05 29.22 43.93
CA LEU A 300 81.92 30.00 43.41
C LEU A 300 80.77 29.06 43.01
N THR A 301 79.63 29.21 43.69
CA THR A 301 78.35 28.64 43.26
C THR A 301 77.62 29.64 42.37
N MET A 302 77.33 29.25 41.12
CA MET A 302 76.48 30.03 40.21
C MET A 302 75.00 29.59 40.35
N PRO A 303 74.03 30.42 39.93
CA PRO A 303 72.62 30.03 39.84
C PRO A 303 72.36 28.88 38.84
N SER A 304 71.09 28.52 38.66
CA SER A 304 70.64 27.60 37.61
C SER A 304 71.20 28.01 36.24
N LYS A 305 71.47 27.03 35.37
CA LYS A 305 71.81 27.27 33.96
C LYS A 305 70.56 27.37 33.09
N ALA A 306 69.45 26.74 33.52
CA ALA A 306 68.24 26.62 32.72
C ALA A 306 67.62 27.99 32.42
N LEU A 307 67.35 28.29 31.15
CA LEU A 307 66.94 29.63 30.71
C LEU A 307 65.64 30.13 31.34
N LYS A 308 64.68 29.25 31.63
CA LYS A 308 63.46 29.55 32.40
C LYS A 308 63.74 30.16 33.79
N ASP A 309 64.88 29.84 34.39
CA ASP A 309 65.32 30.33 35.71
C ASP A 309 66.29 31.53 35.57
N TYR A 310 66.54 32.03 34.35
CA TYR A 310 67.50 33.09 34.08
C TYR A 310 67.10 34.39 34.80
N ASN A 311 68.00 34.87 35.67
CA ASN A 311 67.82 36.12 36.39
C ASN A 311 69.16 36.86 36.49
N SER A 312 69.30 37.91 35.69
CA SER A 312 70.49 38.77 35.59
C SER A 312 70.95 39.29 36.96
N GLU A 313 70.01 39.70 37.81
CA GLU A 313 70.34 40.16 39.17
C GLU A 313 70.85 39.04 40.08
N GLN A 314 70.25 37.84 40.07
CA GLN A 314 70.73 36.71 40.88
C GLN A 314 72.15 36.31 40.49
N ILE A 315 72.46 36.30 39.20
CA ILE A 315 73.79 36.03 38.66
C ILE A 315 74.79 37.09 39.15
N GLN A 316 74.46 38.38 39.04
CA GLN A 316 75.31 39.47 39.53
C GLN A 316 75.49 39.46 41.05
N ARG A 317 74.43 39.16 41.82
CA ARG A 317 74.50 39.00 43.29
C ARG A 317 75.42 37.85 43.69
N ALA A 318 75.37 36.70 43.01
CA ALA A 318 76.26 35.56 43.28
C ALA A 318 77.75 35.93 43.09
N ILE A 319 78.06 36.58 41.96
CA ILE A 319 79.40 37.08 41.64
C ILE A 319 79.86 38.15 42.64
N ALA A 320 79.01 39.12 42.97
CA ALA A 320 79.32 40.18 43.93
C ALA A 320 79.58 39.65 45.34
N ASN A 321 78.78 38.68 45.81
CA ASN A 321 78.96 38.03 47.10
C ASN A 321 80.30 37.28 47.15
N HIS A 322 80.63 36.47 46.14
CA HIS A 322 81.90 35.75 46.10
C HIS A 322 83.12 36.69 45.99
N LYS A 323 83.01 37.76 45.18
CA LYS A 323 84.01 38.84 45.10
C LYS A 323 84.27 39.51 46.46
N ASN A 324 83.21 39.75 47.24
CA ASN A 324 83.32 40.31 48.58
C ASN A 324 83.93 39.33 49.59
N THR A 325 83.57 38.04 49.53
CA THR A 325 84.23 36.97 50.33
C THR A 325 85.73 36.92 50.04
N LEU A 326 86.13 36.92 48.76
CA LEU A 326 87.54 36.92 48.36
C LEU A 326 88.28 38.18 48.84
N LYS A 327 87.68 39.38 48.73
CA LYS A 327 88.23 40.61 49.33
C LYS A 327 88.44 40.47 50.85
N GLN A 328 87.48 39.91 51.58
CA GLN A 328 87.61 39.70 53.03
C GLN A 328 88.69 38.67 53.38
N GLN A 329 88.84 37.58 52.61
CA GLN A 329 89.94 36.63 52.78
C GLN A 329 91.30 37.32 52.60
N ILE A 330 91.46 38.10 51.53
CA ILE A 330 92.68 38.85 51.20
C ILE A 330 93.07 39.77 52.37
N VAL A 331 92.15 40.62 52.83
CA VAL A 331 92.38 41.55 53.95
C VAL A 331 92.72 40.81 55.25
N ARG A 332 92.02 39.71 55.58
CA ARG A 332 92.30 38.89 56.78
C ARG A 332 93.66 38.19 56.72
N CYS A 333 94.07 37.72 55.54
CA CYS A 333 95.40 37.13 55.34
C CYS A 333 96.51 38.16 55.60
N PHE A 334 96.41 39.35 54.99
CA PHE A 334 97.39 40.42 55.21
C PHE A 334 97.43 40.91 56.65
N GLY A 335 96.30 41.34 57.23
CA GLY A 335 96.28 41.88 58.60
C GLY A 335 96.79 40.88 59.65
N SER A 336 96.55 39.57 59.45
CA SER A 336 97.12 38.54 60.35
C SER A 336 98.64 38.33 60.19
N TYR A 337 99.20 38.62 59.01
CA TYR A 337 100.63 38.53 58.76
C TYR A 337 101.37 39.82 59.12
N GLU A 338 100.78 40.98 58.86
CA GLU A 338 101.21 42.29 59.35
C GLU A 338 101.26 42.30 60.88
N SER A 339 100.20 41.83 61.56
CA SER A 339 100.20 41.65 63.03
C SER A 339 101.26 40.64 63.53
N PHE A 340 101.68 39.68 62.70
CA PHE A 340 102.82 38.81 63.01
C PHE A 340 104.16 39.54 62.83
N LEU A 341 104.37 40.30 61.76
CA LEU A 341 105.57 41.12 61.56
C LEU A 341 105.73 42.16 62.67
N ASP A 342 104.65 42.85 63.04
CA ASP A 342 104.59 43.81 64.14
C ASP A 342 105.01 43.21 65.49
N LYS A 343 104.68 41.93 65.73
CA LYS A 343 105.14 41.21 66.93
C LYS A 343 106.63 40.92 66.86
N VAL A 344 107.14 40.47 65.71
CA VAL A 344 108.57 40.18 65.52
C VAL A 344 109.41 41.46 65.62
N GLU A 345 108.95 42.58 65.06
CA GLU A 345 109.66 43.86 65.08
C GLU A 345 109.77 44.49 66.48
N ARG A 346 108.91 44.06 67.41
CA ARG A 346 108.93 44.45 68.83
C ARG A 346 109.81 43.54 69.70
N VAL A 347 110.38 42.45 69.17
CA VAL A 347 111.30 41.58 69.92
C VAL A 347 112.69 42.22 69.97
N ASP A 348 113.17 42.56 71.18
CA ASP A 348 114.59 42.82 71.36
C ASP A 348 115.36 41.50 71.55
N PHE A 349 116.01 41.05 70.49
CA PHE A 349 116.87 39.86 70.48
C PHE A 349 118.36 40.18 70.74
N LYS A 350 118.68 41.38 71.27
CA LYS A 350 120.02 41.85 71.62
C LYS A 350 120.61 41.15 72.85
N GLY A 351 120.99 39.89 72.67
CA GLY A 351 121.56 39.06 73.73
C GLY A 351 121.28 37.57 73.52
N TRP A 352 120.35 37.24 72.62
CA TRP A 352 120.01 35.87 72.25
C TRP A 352 121.22 35.12 71.67
N ASP A 353 121.21 33.81 71.88
CA ASP A 353 122.19 32.87 71.34
C ASP A 353 121.95 32.57 69.84
N GLU A 354 122.84 31.76 69.26
CA GLU A 354 122.78 31.40 67.84
C GLU A 354 121.55 30.56 67.46
N GLU A 355 121.13 29.64 68.34
CA GLU A 355 120.06 28.67 68.09
C GLU A 355 118.68 29.32 68.20
N SER A 356 118.50 30.20 69.20
CA SER A 356 117.34 31.10 69.29
C SER A 356 117.21 32.02 68.08
N LEU A 357 118.33 32.58 67.58
CA LEU A 357 118.34 33.49 66.43
C LEU A 357 118.12 32.77 65.09
N ASP A 358 118.69 31.58 64.90
CA ASP A 358 118.43 30.77 63.69
C ASP A 358 116.96 30.32 63.66
N SER A 359 116.42 29.88 64.81
CA SER A 359 114.99 29.56 65.01
C SER A 359 114.06 30.73 64.69
N LEU A 360 114.39 31.95 65.16
CA LEU A 360 113.63 33.16 64.80
C LEU A 360 113.65 33.40 63.29
N SER A 361 114.82 33.25 62.66
CA SER A 361 114.97 33.38 61.21
C SER A 361 114.13 32.32 60.46
N ILE A 362 114.10 31.07 60.94
CA ILE A 362 113.29 29.98 60.39
C ILE A 362 111.80 30.30 60.51
N ILE A 363 111.32 30.73 61.68
CA ILE A 363 109.92 31.12 61.90
C ILE A 363 109.53 32.25 60.95
N VAL A 364 110.32 33.33 60.88
CA VAL A 364 110.05 34.50 60.02
C VAL A 364 110.00 34.13 58.53
N LYS A 365 110.98 33.36 58.04
CA LYS A 365 111.04 32.88 56.64
C LYS A 365 109.91 31.88 56.33
N SER A 366 109.59 30.99 57.28
CA SER A 366 108.50 30.01 57.18
C SER A 366 107.12 30.69 57.12
N ARG A 367 106.84 31.65 58.02
CA ARG A 367 105.59 32.41 58.00
C ARG A 367 105.45 33.26 56.74
N HIS A 368 106.53 33.83 56.20
CA HIS A 368 106.50 34.53 54.91
C HIS A 368 106.19 33.59 53.73
N LYS A 369 106.85 32.42 53.67
CA LYS A 369 106.57 31.37 52.67
C LYS A 369 105.11 30.90 52.77
N LYS A 370 104.55 30.83 53.98
CA LYS A 370 103.14 30.51 54.23
C LYS A 370 102.19 31.61 53.73
N LEU A 371 102.51 32.90 53.90
CA LEU A 371 101.74 33.98 53.28
C LEU A 371 101.78 33.87 51.74
N ARG A 372 102.97 33.80 51.12
CA ARG A 372 103.06 33.72 49.64
C ARG A 372 102.26 32.53 49.09
N ARG A 373 102.33 31.37 49.76
CA ARG A 373 101.46 30.22 49.44
C ARG A 373 99.96 30.54 49.59
N HIS A 374 99.52 31.19 50.66
CA HIS A 374 98.11 31.60 50.80
C HIS A 374 97.67 32.58 49.69
N LEU A 375 98.57 33.43 49.18
CA LEU A 375 98.30 34.34 48.05
C LEU A 375 98.22 33.62 46.71
N GLU A 376 99.06 32.60 46.49
CA GLU A 376 98.97 31.70 45.35
C GLU A 376 97.67 30.88 45.40
N GLU A 377 97.26 30.40 46.59
CA GLU A 377 95.98 29.72 46.82
C GLU A 377 94.78 30.65 46.53
N ILE A 378 94.82 31.94 46.93
CA ILE A 378 93.78 32.94 46.59
C ILE A 378 93.82 33.30 45.09
N ARG A 379 95.00 33.43 44.48
CA ARG A 379 95.14 33.68 43.04
C ARG A 379 94.54 32.54 42.22
N ALA A 380 94.80 31.30 42.61
CA ALA A 380 94.20 30.12 42.03
C ALA A 380 92.68 30.09 42.20
N GLN A 381 92.15 30.47 43.38
CA GLN A 381 90.70 30.63 43.56
C GLN A 381 90.09 31.69 42.63
N ILE A 382 90.72 32.85 42.48
CA ILE A 382 90.25 33.91 41.56
C ILE A 382 90.30 33.46 40.09
N GLN A 383 91.39 32.79 39.67
CA GLN A 383 91.52 32.25 38.32
C GLN A 383 90.48 31.14 38.05
N GLN A 384 90.28 30.23 39.01
CA GLN A 384 89.28 29.17 38.89
C GLN A 384 87.85 29.73 38.91
N ALA A 385 87.56 30.74 39.71
CA ALA A 385 86.24 31.37 39.77
C ALA A 385 85.93 32.19 38.49
N ASN A 386 86.92 32.90 37.92
CA ASN A 386 86.80 33.52 36.59
C ASN A 386 86.61 32.45 35.50
N LYS A 387 87.29 31.30 35.58
CA LYS A 387 87.06 30.16 34.68
C LYS A 387 85.64 29.59 34.84
N THR A 388 85.13 29.50 36.06
CA THR A 388 83.75 29.09 36.36
C THR A 388 82.72 30.07 35.79
N THR A 389 82.91 31.39 35.91
CA THR A 389 81.96 32.35 35.32
C THR A 389 82.03 32.40 33.79
N GLN A 390 83.22 32.24 33.20
CA GLN A 390 83.37 32.13 31.75
C GLN A 390 82.75 30.84 31.21
N ALA A 391 82.92 29.70 31.90
CA ALA A 391 82.24 28.46 31.57
C ALA A 391 80.72 28.60 31.69
N TYR A 392 80.21 29.14 32.79
CA TYR A 392 78.77 29.40 32.99
C TYR A 392 78.18 30.32 31.91
N LYS A 393 78.92 31.33 31.46
CA LYS A 393 78.53 32.18 30.31
C LYS A 393 78.46 31.39 29.00
N SER A 394 79.44 30.52 28.75
CA SER A 394 79.45 29.63 27.59
C SER A 394 78.28 28.65 27.63
N ASP A 395 78.00 28.05 28.79
CA ASP A 395 76.89 27.12 29.00
C ASP A 395 75.54 27.78 28.73
N LEU A 396 75.32 29.01 29.22
CA LEU A 396 74.11 29.79 28.94
C LEU A 396 73.93 30.10 27.45
N LEU A 397 75.01 30.49 26.75
CA LEU A 397 74.96 30.75 25.31
C LEU A 397 74.76 29.44 24.51
N ASN A 398 75.32 28.32 24.96
CA ASN A 398 75.06 27.00 24.40
C ASN A 398 73.60 26.56 24.61
N GLU A 399 72.99 26.89 25.76
CA GLU A 399 71.57 26.61 25.99
C GLU A 399 70.68 27.49 25.11
N ILE A 400 70.99 28.78 24.92
CA ILE A 400 70.30 29.64 23.94
C ILE A 400 70.43 29.05 22.53
N HIS A 401 71.64 28.66 22.12
CA HIS A 401 71.85 28.04 20.82
C HIS A 401 71.06 26.73 20.67
N THR A 402 70.95 25.94 21.74
CA THR A 402 70.11 24.72 21.76
C THR A 402 68.63 25.07 21.59
N LYS A 403 68.12 26.11 22.27
CA LYS A 403 66.73 26.58 22.10
C LYS A 403 66.47 27.23 20.74
N GLU A 404 67.46 27.86 20.13
CA GLU A 404 67.40 28.36 18.76
C GLU A 404 67.37 27.21 17.72
N GLN A 405 68.12 26.13 17.96
CA GLN A 405 68.03 24.89 17.19
C GLN A 405 66.66 24.22 17.36
N GLU A 406 66.12 24.12 18.59
CA GLU A 406 64.76 23.62 18.86
C GLU A 406 63.71 24.45 18.13
N ARG A 407 63.73 25.79 18.27
CA ARG A 407 62.82 26.72 17.58
C ARG A 407 62.89 26.56 16.06
N THR A 408 64.10 26.40 15.51
CA THR A 408 64.33 26.27 14.06
C THR A 408 63.91 24.90 13.53
N ARG A 409 64.09 23.84 14.33
CA ARG A 409 63.54 22.51 14.07
C ARG A 409 62.00 22.55 14.04
N LEU A 410 61.37 23.11 15.07
CA LEU A 410 59.90 23.25 15.13
C LEU A 410 59.37 24.11 13.96
N LYS A 411 60.06 25.20 13.60
CA LYS A 411 59.70 26.04 12.44
C LYS A 411 59.83 25.29 11.12
N ARG A 412 60.83 24.41 10.95
CA ARG A 412 60.95 23.53 9.79
C ARG A 412 59.82 22.49 9.76
N GLN A 413 59.60 21.77 10.86
CA GLN A 413 58.52 20.78 10.96
C GLN A 413 57.13 21.41 10.72
N PHE A 414 56.90 22.64 11.18
CA PHE A 414 55.68 23.39 10.87
C PHE A 414 55.60 23.82 9.40
N GLY A 415 56.71 24.24 8.78
CA GLY A 415 56.76 24.59 7.36
C GLY A 415 56.53 23.39 6.43
N ASP A 416 57.07 22.22 6.79
CA ASP A 416 56.82 20.97 6.08
C ASP A 416 55.38 20.50 6.29
N LEU A 417 54.88 20.49 7.54
CA LEU A 417 53.49 20.21 7.86
C LEU A 417 52.52 21.14 7.11
N LYS A 418 52.83 22.44 7.00
CA LYS A 418 51.99 23.39 6.27
C LYS A 418 51.98 23.11 4.76
N ARG A 419 53.12 22.71 4.17
CA ARG A 419 53.18 22.29 2.77
C ARG A 419 52.34 21.05 2.52
N ASP A 420 52.47 20.05 3.39
CA ASP A 420 51.74 18.80 3.37
C ASP A 420 50.21 19.02 3.53
N VAL A 421 49.80 19.88 4.48
CA VAL A 421 48.41 20.28 4.68
C VAL A 421 47.87 21.03 3.48
N SER A 422 48.57 22.04 2.95
CA SER A 422 48.08 22.79 1.79
C SER A 422 47.99 21.94 0.52
N HIS A 423 48.91 20.99 0.30
CA HIS A 423 48.79 20.00 -0.78
C HIS A 423 47.60 19.04 -0.55
N LEU A 424 47.31 18.67 0.70
CA LEU A 424 46.13 17.88 1.04
C LEU A 424 44.83 18.68 0.84
N GLU A 425 44.78 19.96 1.25
CA GLU A 425 43.66 20.88 1.01
C GLU A 425 43.43 21.09 -0.49
N GLU A 426 44.50 21.24 -1.30
CA GLU A 426 44.44 21.34 -2.76
C GLU A 426 43.86 20.05 -3.39
N ASN A 427 44.34 18.88 -2.99
CA ASN A 427 43.79 17.59 -3.46
C ASN A 427 42.34 17.38 -3.00
N LEU A 428 41.98 17.76 -1.76
CA LEU A 428 40.62 17.69 -1.25
C LEU A 428 39.70 18.62 -2.05
N ASN A 429 40.11 19.87 -2.29
CA ASN A 429 39.35 20.83 -3.08
C ASN A 429 39.19 20.38 -4.53
N GLU A 430 40.23 19.83 -5.19
CA GLU A 430 40.14 19.29 -6.55
C GLU A 430 39.20 18.08 -6.65
N ARG A 431 39.18 17.21 -5.62
CA ARG A 431 38.19 16.11 -5.51
C ARG A 431 36.77 16.63 -5.26
N LEU A 432 36.62 17.65 -4.40
CA LEU A 432 35.33 18.29 -4.11
C LEU A 432 34.78 19.02 -5.34
N ASP A 433 35.62 19.70 -6.14
CA ASP A 433 35.23 20.32 -7.41
C ASP A 433 34.83 19.27 -8.46
N LYS A 434 35.54 18.14 -8.54
CA LYS A 434 35.13 17.01 -9.40
C LYS A 434 33.80 16.40 -8.96
N LEU A 435 33.44 16.50 -7.67
CA LEU A 435 32.17 16.02 -7.15
C LEU A 435 31.05 17.06 -7.33
N GLN A 436 31.34 18.34 -7.10
CA GLN A 436 30.46 19.47 -7.38
C GLN A 436 30.12 19.56 -8.87
N THR A 437 31.11 19.37 -9.75
CA THR A 437 30.90 19.32 -11.21
C THR A 437 29.98 18.17 -11.62
N LYS A 438 30.13 16.99 -11.00
CA LYS A 438 29.22 15.86 -11.24
C LYS A 438 27.81 16.13 -10.75
N LEU A 439 27.69 16.77 -9.58
CA LEU A 439 26.44 17.18 -8.98
C LEU A 439 25.69 18.21 -9.85
N ASP A 440 26.39 19.25 -10.29
CA ASP A 440 25.86 20.32 -11.15
C ASP A 440 25.58 19.82 -12.59
N SER A 441 26.26 18.78 -13.06
CA SER A 441 25.95 18.10 -14.33
C SER A 441 24.71 17.20 -14.30
N SER A 442 24.14 16.97 -13.11
CA SER A 442 22.98 16.11 -12.93
C SER A 442 21.69 16.91 -13.21
N SER A 443 20.98 16.55 -14.29
CA SER A 443 19.71 17.17 -14.67
C SER A 443 18.56 16.16 -14.61
N ALA A 444 17.34 16.64 -14.30
CA ALA A 444 16.17 15.78 -14.24
C ALA A 444 15.82 15.12 -15.60
N PRO A 445 15.38 13.85 -15.64
CA PRO A 445 15.06 12.99 -14.50
C PRO A 445 16.31 12.40 -13.82
N TYR A 446 16.39 12.55 -12.49
CA TYR A 446 17.47 11.99 -11.68
C TYR A 446 17.31 10.46 -11.61
N GLU A 447 18.18 9.74 -12.31
CA GLU A 447 18.18 8.27 -12.26
C GLU A 447 18.91 7.73 -11.02
N PHE A 448 18.44 6.59 -10.52
CA PHE A 448 19.03 5.87 -9.38
C PHE A 448 20.51 5.56 -9.63
N SER A 449 20.84 5.16 -10.86
CA SER A 449 22.21 4.95 -11.37
C SER A 449 23.12 6.18 -11.14
N THR A 450 22.61 7.39 -11.38
CA THR A 450 23.34 8.65 -11.23
C THR A 450 23.51 9.02 -9.75
N LEU A 451 22.47 8.89 -8.93
CA LEU A 451 22.54 9.11 -7.49
C LEU A 451 23.53 8.14 -6.82
N GLN A 452 23.46 6.87 -7.20
CA GLN A 452 24.40 5.85 -6.73
C GLN A 452 25.82 6.15 -7.20
N ALA A 453 26.03 6.57 -8.45
CA ALA A 453 27.36 6.95 -8.96
C ALA A 453 27.96 8.18 -8.24
N ILE A 454 27.14 9.12 -7.76
CA ILE A 454 27.58 10.27 -6.96
C ILE A 454 27.90 9.85 -5.51
N LEU A 455 27.04 9.06 -4.86
CA LEU A 455 27.22 8.58 -3.49
C LEU A 455 28.37 7.56 -3.35
N PHE A 456 28.58 6.69 -4.34
CA PHE A 456 29.75 5.80 -4.35
C PHE A 456 31.04 6.53 -4.76
N ALA A 457 30.96 7.71 -5.40
CA ALA A 457 32.12 8.56 -5.64
C ALA A 457 32.64 9.24 -4.35
N THR A 458 31.77 9.60 -3.39
CA THR A 458 32.23 10.05 -2.06
C THR A 458 32.81 8.90 -1.22
N GLN A 459 32.31 7.66 -1.39
CA GLN A 459 32.79 6.49 -0.63
C GLN A 459 34.10 5.86 -1.13
N LYS A 460 34.55 6.13 -2.36
CA LYS A 460 35.66 5.37 -2.98
C LYS A 460 37.07 5.75 -2.52
N GLU A 461 37.44 5.21 -1.35
CA GLU A 461 38.80 4.99 -0.80
C GLU A 461 39.69 6.21 -0.51
N ASN A 462 39.53 7.32 -1.25
CA ASN A 462 40.42 8.46 -1.18
C ASN A 462 40.01 9.42 -0.04
N LEU A 463 38.75 9.85 0.04
CA LEU A 463 38.31 10.78 1.07
C LEU A 463 38.59 10.28 2.50
N GLN A 464 38.41 8.98 2.78
CA GLN A 464 38.72 8.42 4.10
C GLN A 464 40.23 8.40 4.40
N LYS A 465 41.08 8.19 3.38
CA LYS A 465 42.54 8.27 3.48
C LYS A 465 42.99 9.73 3.69
N ASP A 466 42.38 10.65 2.97
CA ASP A 466 42.69 12.08 2.99
C ASP A 466 42.22 12.72 4.32
N PHE A 467 41.05 12.33 4.85
CA PHE A 467 40.65 12.67 6.23
C PHE A 467 41.60 12.07 7.29
N LYS A 468 42.06 10.83 7.12
CA LYS A 468 43.03 10.21 8.05
C LYS A 468 44.41 10.88 8.01
N LEU A 469 44.82 11.40 6.85
CA LEU A 469 45.98 12.30 6.73
C LEU A 469 45.71 13.62 7.46
N TYR A 470 44.53 14.22 7.28
CA TYR A 470 44.12 15.44 7.99
C TYR A 470 44.10 15.26 9.52
N GLU A 471 43.60 14.13 10.03
CA GLU A 471 43.70 13.74 11.45
C GLU A 471 45.17 13.70 11.91
N GLY A 472 46.03 13.02 11.13
CA GLY A 472 47.46 12.93 11.41
C GLY A 472 48.16 14.28 11.41
N TYR A 473 47.79 15.19 10.50
CA TYR A 473 48.33 16.53 10.42
C TYR A 473 47.75 17.47 11.49
N ALA A 474 46.49 17.32 11.90
CA ALA A 474 45.89 18.03 13.03
C ALA A 474 46.52 17.59 14.36
N ALA A 475 46.80 16.29 14.53
CA ALA A 475 47.54 15.76 15.67
C ALA A 475 48.98 16.29 15.71
N GLN A 476 49.68 16.32 14.56
CA GLN A 476 51.02 16.93 14.45
C GLN A 476 51.00 18.44 14.73
N SER A 477 50.01 19.18 14.22
CA SER A 477 49.83 20.62 14.48
C SER A 477 49.59 20.89 15.97
N LYS A 478 48.73 20.09 16.61
CA LYS A 478 48.47 20.15 18.05
C LYS A 478 49.73 19.81 18.86
N GLN A 479 50.51 18.81 18.44
CA GLN A 479 51.78 18.48 19.10
C GLN A 479 52.80 19.61 18.91
N LEU A 480 52.99 20.15 17.71
CA LEU A 480 53.86 21.30 17.47
C LEU A 480 53.45 22.54 18.27
N ASN A 481 52.14 22.77 18.49
CA ASN A 481 51.64 23.84 19.34
C ASN A 481 51.95 23.59 20.83
N LEU A 482 51.86 22.33 21.29
CA LEU A 482 52.30 21.93 22.64
C LEU A 482 53.82 22.04 22.80
N ASP A 483 54.61 21.63 21.81
CA ASP A 483 56.07 21.73 21.79
C ASP A 483 56.53 23.20 21.75
N LEU A 484 55.85 24.05 20.97
CA LEU A 484 56.09 25.49 20.91
C LEU A 484 55.77 26.16 22.25
N LYS A 485 54.69 25.73 22.93
CA LYS A 485 54.36 26.18 24.28
C LYS A 485 55.35 25.66 25.32
N ALA A 486 55.82 24.42 25.21
CA ALA A 486 56.84 23.86 26.09
C ALA A 486 58.18 24.60 25.92
N LEU A 487 58.56 24.94 24.69
CA LEU A 487 59.70 25.81 24.38
C LEU A 487 59.50 27.21 24.98
N SER A 488 58.32 27.82 24.82
CA SER A 488 58.01 29.13 25.41
C SER A 488 57.98 29.13 26.94
N LEU A 489 57.59 28.01 27.58
CA LEU A 489 57.66 27.81 29.03
C LEU A 489 59.06 27.42 29.53
N SER A 490 59.97 27.07 28.61
CA SER A 490 61.41 26.90 28.90
C SER A 490 62.19 28.22 28.87
N LEU A 491 61.52 29.34 28.53
CA LEU A 491 62.02 30.71 28.61
C LEU A 491 61.29 31.48 29.73
N PRO A 492 61.84 32.62 30.22
CA PRO A 492 61.22 33.36 31.31
C PRO A 492 59.84 33.97 30.96
N GLY A 493 58.83 33.63 31.77
CA GLY A 493 57.73 34.56 32.09
C GLY A 493 56.44 34.51 31.27
N GLN A 494 55.80 33.35 31.09
CA GLN A 494 54.41 33.28 30.61
C GLN A 494 53.53 32.32 31.45
N VAL A 495 52.22 32.61 31.51
CA VAL A 495 51.20 31.85 32.26
C VAL A 495 49.99 31.60 31.36
N SER A 496 49.29 30.47 31.52
CA SER A 496 48.12 30.10 30.72
C SER A 496 46.97 29.57 31.59
N SER A 497 45.72 29.88 31.21
CA SER A 497 44.52 29.38 31.90
C SER A 497 43.39 29.05 30.91
N PRO A 498 42.82 27.83 30.93
CA PRO A 498 41.64 27.47 30.16
C PRO A 498 40.37 27.45 31.04
N ARG A 499 39.21 27.65 30.40
CA ARG A 499 37.89 27.27 30.94
C ARG A 499 37.09 26.56 29.85
N THR A 500 36.33 25.54 30.25
CA THR A 500 35.43 24.76 29.38
C THR A 500 34.01 24.85 29.95
N PHE A 501 33.00 24.99 29.09
CA PHE A 501 31.59 24.99 29.50
C PHE A 501 31.01 23.57 29.60
N SER A 502 29.91 23.41 30.35
CA SER A 502 29.25 22.12 30.59
C SER A 502 27.73 22.27 30.83
N GLY A 503 26.97 21.19 30.58
CA GLY A 503 25.50 21.12 30.72
C GLY A 503 24.73 21.75 29.56
N LEU A 504 23.44 21.46 29.32
CA LEU A 504 22.52 20.40 29.79
C LEU A 504 21.70 19.93 28.55
N LYS A 505 21.07 18.76 28.42
CA LYS A 505 20.36 17.81 29.31
C LYS A 505 18.93 18.24 29.74
N ASP A 506 17.98 17.94 28.87
CA ASP A 506 16.53 17.72 29.12
C ASP A 506 16.06 16.60 28.15
N GLY A 507 14.91 15.92 28.26
CA GLY A 507 13.80 15.89 29.23
C GLY A 507 12.89 14.67 28.91
N LEU A 508 12.02 14.20 29.83
CA LEU A 508 11.34 12.88 29.75
C LEU A 508 9.79 12.91 29.73
N GLU A 509 9.19 11.76 29.35
CA GLU A 509 7.77 11.32 29.56
C GLU A 509 6.72 11.88 28.56
N LYS A 510 5.57 11.25 28.20
CA LYS A 510 4.93 9.89 28.40
C LYS A 510 3.73 9.74 27.39
N TYR A 511 3.11 8.58 27.08
CA TYR A 511 3.40 7.16 27.37
C TYR A 511 2.98 6.17 26.23
N ARG A 512 1.88 5.39 26.36
CA ARG A 512 1.42 4.28 25.46
C ARG A 512 -0.08 3.92 25.66
N GLU A 513 -0.69 3.26 24.65
CA GLU A 513 -2.08 2.72 24.66
C GLU A 513 -2.15 1.15 24.69
N LYS A 514 -3.35 0.55 24.56
CA LYS A 514 -3.70 -0.91 24.65
C LYS A 514 -4.70 -1.37 23.57
N SER A 515 -4.99 -2.68 23.45
CA SER A 515 -5.59 -3.31 22.24
C SER A 515 -6.67 -4.42 22.44
N ASN A 516 -7.46 -4.65 21.36
CA ASN A 516 -8.08 -5.91 20.85
C ASN A 516 -9.46 -6.50 21.32
N ASN A 517 -10.38 -6.58 20.33
CA ASN A 517 -11.45 -7.53 19.88
C ASN A 517 -11.96 -8.79 20.66
N PRO A 518 -13.23 -9.21 20.35
CA PRO A 518 -13.64 -10.62 20.11
C PRO A 518 -14.63 -10.88 18.91
N GLN A 519 -15.13 -12.12 18.72
CA GLN A 519 -15.99 -12.69 17.60
C GLN A 519 -16.99 -13.78 18.16
N PRO A 520 -17.64 -14.80 17.47
CA PRO A 520 -17.79 -15.27 16.04
C PRO A 520 -19.23 -15.85 15.64
N LEU A 521 -19.33 -16.86 14.71
CA LEU A 521 -20.43 -17.88 14.41
C LEU A 521 -21.39 -17.64 13.17
N GLN A 522 -21.42 -18.48 12.08
CA GLN A 522 -22.19 -19.74 11.73
C GLN A 522 -23.41 -19.54 10.76
N SER A 523 -24.01 -20.47 9.94
CA SER A 523 -23.86 -21.91 9.54
C SER A 523 -24.42 -22.25 8.09
N ALA A 524 -25.05 -23.42 7.78
CA ALA A 524 -25.51 -23.93 6.44
C ALA A 524 -26.61 -25.06 6.54
N PRO A 525 -27.40 -25.49 5.48
CA PRO A 525 -26.98 -26.54 4.50
C PRO A 525 -27.62 -26.53 3.04
N THR A 526 -28.48 -27.51 2.62
CA THR A 526 -28.83 -27.93 1.20
C THR A 526 -30.34 -28.37 1.00
N LYS A 527 -30.92 -29.01 -0.06
CA LYS A 527 -30.51 -30.01 -1.12
C LYS A 527 -31.59 -30.30 -2.25
N GLU A 528 -31.15 -30.74 -3.47
CA GLU A 528 -31.73 -31.66 -4.53
C GLU A 528 -33.08 -31.49 -5.36
N ILE A 529 -32.93 -31.38 -6.72
CA ILE A 529 -33.57 -32.07 -7.90
C ILE A 529 -35.11 -32.20 -8.15
N LEU A 530 -35.59 -31.87 -9.39
CA LEU A 530 -36.70 -32.51 -10.16
C LEU A 530 -36.66 -32.19 -11.70
N ILE A 531 -37.53 -32.78 -12.57
CA ILE A 531 -37.34 -32.88 -14.05
C ILE A 531 -38.62 -32.74 -14.95
N ALA A 532 -38.49 -32.04 -16.10
CA ALA A 532 -39.32 -32.05 -17.36
C ALA A 532 -40.76 -31.43 -17.34
N PRO A 533 -41.39 -31.06 -18.50
CA PRO A 533 -41.02 -31.26 -19.92
C PRO A 533 -40.84 -29.95 -20.77
N LYS A 534 -40.86 -30.07 -22.11
CA LYS A 534 -40.34 -29.07 -23.10
C LYS A 534 -41.26 -27.87 -23.39
N TYR A 535 -40.66 -26.67 -23.41
CA TYR A 535 -41.16 -25.47 -24.10
C TYR A 535 -39.98 -24.77 -24.82
N ASN A 536 -39.70 -25.11 -26.09
CA ASN A 536 -38.44 -24.71 -26.74
C ASN A 536 -38.22 -23.17 -26.78
N ALA A 537 -39.25 -22.39 -27.14
CA ALA A 537 -39.12 -20.94 -27.21
C ALA A 537 -38.86 -20.27 -25.84
N LEU A 538 -39.45 -20.80 -24.76
CA LEU A 538 -39.17 -20.35 -23.40
C LEU A 538 -37.78 -20.80 -22.95
N LEU A 539 -37.40 -22.06 -23.25
CA LEU A 539 -36.09 -22.61 -22.94
C LEU A 539 -34.94 -21.85 -23.61
N ASP A 540 -35.12 -21.29 -24.80
CA ASP A 540 -34.08 -20.49 -25.45
C ASP A 540 -33.98 -19.06 -24.85
N HIS A 541 -35.08 -18.51 -24.31
CA HIS A 541 -35.01 -17.30 -23.48
C HIS A 541 -34.42 -17.58 -22.09
N ILE A 542 -34.75 -18.72 -21.47
CA ILE A 542 -34.14 -19.16 -20.20
C ILE A 542 -32.65 -19.38 -20.38
N LYS A 543 -32.18 -20.11 -21.41
CA LYS A 543 -30.74 -20.24 -21.72
C LYS A 543 -30.05 -18.90 -21.95
N THR A 544 -30.76 -17.93 -22.54
CA THR A 544 -30.27 -16.57 -22.74
C THR A 544 -30.07 -15.87 -21.39
N LEU A 545 -31.05 -15.97 -20.49
CA LEU A 545 -30.96 -15.47 -19.10
C LEU A 545 -29.93 -16.24 -18.25
N GLU A 546 -29.80 -17.55 -18.40
CA GLU A 546 -28.76 -18.38 -17.75
C GLU A 546 -27.35 -18.05 -18.25
N THR A 547 -27.21 -17.66 -19.52
CA THR A 547 -25.94 -17.20 -20.08
C THR A 547 -25.62 -15.81 -19.53
N GLN A 548 -26.57 -14.88 -19.58
CA GLN A 548 -26.43 -13.56 -18.98
C GLN A 548 -26.15 -13.62 -17.46
N ALA A 549 -26.80 -14.51 -16.72
CA ALA A 549 -26.53 -14.73 -15.30
C ALA A 549 -25.11 -15.26 -15.04
N ARG A 550 -24.54 -16.06 -15.95
CA ARG A 550 -23.13 -16.48 -15.90
C ARG A 550 -22.17 -15.37 -16.31
N ASP A 551 -22.54 -14.54 -17.28
CA ASP A 551 -21.79 -13.33 -17.64
C ASP A 551 -21.78 -12.34 -16.45
N PHE A 552 -22.91 -12.18 -15.75
CA PHE A 552 -23.02 -11.39 -14.52
C PHE A 552 -22.26 -12.00 -13.33
N GLN A 553 -22.21 -13.33 -13.19
CA GLN A 553 -21.33 -13.98 -12.22
C GLN A 553 -19.84 -13.72 -12.55
N SER A 554 -19.45 -13.76 -13.83
CA SER A 554 -18.10 -13.36 -14.25
C SER A 554 -17.84 -11.89 -13.92
N MET A 555 -18.77 -10.98 -14.22
CA MET A 555 -18.64 -9.56 -13.85
C MET A 555 -18.55 -9.35 -12.33
N GLN A 556 -19.24 -10.16 -11.51
CA GLN A 556 -19.14 -10.07 -10.05
C GLN A 556 -17.82 -10.67 -9.52
N GLU A 557 -17.26 -11.68 -10.19
CA GLU A 557 -15.88 -12.12 -9.94
C GLU A 557 -14.87 -11.04 -10.36
N ASP A 558 -15.06 -10.40 -11.51
CA ASP A 558 -14.19 -9.34 -12.00
C ASP A 558 -14.28 -8.06 -11.13
N GLN A 559 -15.44 -7.74 -10.55
CA GLN A 559 -15.55 -6.74 -9.49
C GLN A 559 -14.75 -7.15 -8.24
N LYS A 560 -14.87 -8.39 -7.75
CA LYS A 560 -14.08 -8.87 -6.59
C LYS A 560 -12.57 -8.87 -6.87
N ARG A 561 -12.16 -9.19 -8.10
CA ARG A 561 -10.77 -9.10 -8.58
C ARG A 561 -10.32 -7.63 -8.64
N LEU A 562 -11.17 -6.71 -9.10
CA LEU A 562 -10.90 -5.27 -9.11
C LEU A 562 -10.82 -4.66 -7.70
N ASP A 563 -11.66 -5.10 -6.77
CA ASP A 563 -11.63 -4.68 -5.35
C ASP A 563 -10.36 -5.17 -4.66
N ALA A 564 -9.96 -6.43 -4.91
CA ALA A 564 -8.67 -6.97 -4.46
C ALA A 564 -7.50 -6.19 -5.06
N PHE A 565 -7.54 -5.90 -6.37
CA PHE A 565 -6.55 -5.09 -7.06
C PHE A 565 -6.47 -3.66 -6.48
N GLN A 566 -7.60 -3.03 -6.16
CA GLN A 566 -7.66 -1.71 -5.53
C GLN A 566 -7.12 -1.76 -4.08
N SER A 567 -7.32 -2.85 -3.36
CA SER A 567 -6.72 -3.09 -2.03
C SER A 567 -5.19 -3.29 -2.11
N GLU A 568 -4.70 -3.97 -3.15
CA GLU A 568 -3.27 -4.05 -3.48
C GLU A 568 -2.69 -2.67 -3.83
N VAL A 569 -3.35 -1.89 -4.70
CA VAL A 569 -2.94 -0.49 -5.02
C VAL A 569 -2.89 0.36 -3.76
N THR A 570 -3.95 0.36 -2.95
CA THR A 570 -4.03 1.14 -1.70
C THR A 570 -2.97 0.70 -0.68
N THR A 571 -2.57 -0.56 -0.71
CA THR A 571 -1.50 -1.09 0.15
C THR A 571 -0.12 -0.74 -0.39
N LEU A 572 0.09 -0.80 -1.71
CA LEU A 572 1.32 -0.38 -2.35
C LEU A 572 1.53 1.13 -2.20
N GLU A 573 0.48 1.95 -2.28
CA GLU A 573 0.51 3.38 -1.95
C GLU A 573 0.90 3.65 -0.49
N ARG A 574 0.38 2.85 0.44
CA ARG A 574 0.71 2.93 1.87
C ARG A 574 2.19 2.58 2.12
N THR A 575 2.68 1.49 1.52
CA THR A 575 4.08 1.07 1.62
C THR A 575 5.01 2.07 0.92
N LEU A 576 4.68 2.53 -0.29
CA LEU A 576 5.43 3.56 -1.02
C LEU A 576 5.54 4.83 -0.20
N LYS A 577 4.44 5.28 0.43
CA LYS A 577 4.47 6.41 1.35
C LYS A 577 5.37 6.12 2.56
N GLN A 578 5.27 4.95 3.18
CA GLN A 578 6.14 4.58 4.33
C GLN A 578 7.62 4.54 3.95
N CYS A 579 7.99 4.03 2.77
CA CYS A 579 9.36 4.06 2.25
C CYS A 579 9.83 5.49 1.94
N LEU A 580 8.96 6.35 1.36
CA LEU A 580 9.29 7.76 1.10
C LEU A 580 9.40 8.59 2.38
N ASP A 581 8.54 8.37 3.37
CA ASP A 581 8.60 8.99 4.70
C ASP A 581 9.88 8.53 5.43
N SER A 582 10.23 7.23 5.34
CA SER A 582 11.46 6.68 5.94
C SER A 582 12.73 7.16 5.25
N LEU A 583 12.72 7.29 3.92
CA LEU A 583 13.79 7.93 3.15
C LEU A 583 13.90 9.42 3.49
N GLY A 584 12.77 10.11 3.70
CA GLY A 584 12.72 11.49 4.16
C GLY A 584 13.35 11.68 5.55
N VAL A 585 13.04 10.79 6.50
CA VAL A 585 13.70 10.73 7.81
C VAL A 585 15.19 10.43 7.65
N CYS A 586 15.58 9.44 6.85
CA CYS A 586 16.99 9.12 6.59
C CYS A 586 17.76 10.30 5.96
N CYS A 587 17.13 11.07 5.08
CA CYS A 587 17.67 12.31 4.52
C CYS A 587 17.73 13.47 5.54
N ALA A 588 16.78 13.55 6.48
CA ALA A 588 16.82 14.50 7.59
C ALA A 588 17.93 14.15 8.60
N ASP A 589 18.09 12.87 8.93
CA ASP A 589 19.19 12.36 9.75
C ASP A 589 20.54 12.55 9.05
N LEU A 590 20.64 12.32 7.74
CA LEU A 590 21.82 12.68 6.93
C LEU A 590 22.10 14.18 6.99
N GLN A 591 21.07 15.03 6.88
CA GLN A 591 21.20 16.47 7.00
C GLN A 591 21.71 16.89 8.39
N ALA A 592 21.21 16.26 9.46
CA ALA A 592 21.62 16.47 10.84
C ALA A 592 23.04 15.95 11.14
N CYS A 593 23.42 14.79 10.61
CA CYS A 593 24.78 14.25 10.71
C CYS A 593 25.80 15.21 10.06
N VAL A 594 25.50 15.76 8.89
CA VAL A 594 26.36 16.79 8.28
C VAL A 594 26.33 18.10 9.08
N GLN A 595 25.20 18.49 9.68
CA GLN A 595 25.16 19.67 10.56
C GLN A 595 26.00 19.48 11.83
N GLN A 596 26.05 18.28 12.42
CA GLN A 596 26.96 17.98 13.53
C GLN A 596 28.42 18.08 13.10
N LEU A 597 28.78 17.52 11.95
CA LEU A 597 30.12 17.70 11.35
C LEU A 597 30.47 19.18 11.12
N GLN A 598 29.53 20.00 10.62
CA GLN A 598 29.74 21.43 10.38
C GLN A 598 30.03 22.25 11.67
N ILE A 599 29.66 21.75 12.85
CA ILE A 599 29.89 22.42 14.14
C ILE A 599 31.23 21.97 14.77
N GLN A 600 31.84 20.88 14.29
CA GLN A 600 33.08 20.33 14.84
C GLN A 600 34.33 21.00 14.24
N THR A 601 35.26 21.40 15.11
CA THR A 601 36.56 21.99 14.72
C THR A 601 37.68 20.95 14.52
N LEU A 602 37.42 19.67 14.85
CA LEU A 602 38.29 18.53 14.52
C LEU A 602 37.42 17.36 14.04
N TRP A 603 37.69 16.91 12.82
CA TRP A 603 36.99 15.84 12.12
C TRP A 603 37.66 14.49 12.46
N ARG A 604 36.88 13.42 12.66
CA ARG A 604 37.42 12.06 12.86
C ARG A 604 36.74 11.04 11.96
N THR A 605 37.47 9.97 11.65
CA THR A 605 36.96 8.74 11.04
C THR A 605 35.89 8.03 11.89
N GLU A 606 35.73 8.41 13.16
CA GLU A 606 34.63 7.94 14.01
C GLU A 606 33.29 8.61 13.69
N ASP A 607 33.29 9.88 13.27
CA ASP A 607 32.09 10.64 12.95
C ASP A 607 31.45 10.12 11.64
N LEU A 608 32.26 9.61 10.71
CA LEU A 608 31.81 8.87 9.52
C LEU A 608 31.03 7.59 9.85
N ARG A 609 31.13 7.04 11.07
CA ARG A 609 30.31 5.89 11.49
C ARG A 609 28.82 6.24 11.59
N ALA A 610 28.45 7.51 11.73
CA ALA A 610 27.05 7.94 11.67
C ALA A 610 26.50 7.69 10.25
N PHE A 611 27.25 8.06 9.21
CA PHE A 611 26.89 7.86 7.82
C PHE A 611 26.78 6.38 7.43
N HIS A 612 27.67 5.54 7.97
CA HIS A 612 27.58 4.07 7.81
C HIS A 612 26.42 3.42 8.59
N LYS A 613 25.78 4.13 9.53
CA LYS A 613 24.59 3.66 10.26
C LYS A 613 23.27 4.13 9.66
N LEU A 614 23.28 5.12 8.77
CA LEU A 614 22.08 5.54 8.06
C LEU A 614 21.61 4.40 7.15
N PRO A 615 20.35 3.94 7.25
CA PRO A 615 19.83 2.84 6.45
C PRO A 615 19.55 3.24 5.00
N LEU A 616 20.31 4.20 4.44
CA LEU A 616 20.03 4.81 3.13
C LEU A 616 19.96 3.77 2.01
N ASN A 617 20.91 2.83 1.97
CA ASN A 617 20.88 1.72 1.00
C ASN A 617 19.63 0.83 1.20
N THR A 618 19.23 0.57 2.45
CA THR A 618 18.06 -0.26 2.78
C THR A 618 16.76 0.42 2.37
N CYS A 619 16.54 1.69 2.75
CA CYS A 619 15.36 2.45 2.33
C CYS A 619 15.33 2.66 0.80
N MET A 620 16.49 2.74 0.14
CA MET A 620 16.58 2.78 -1.33
C MET A 620 16.26 1.42 -1.98
N GLN A 621 16.64 0.30 -1.37
CA GLN A 621 16.26 -1.06 -1.84
C GLN A 621 14.76 -1.32 -1.63
N GLU A 622 14.22 -1.01 -0.45
CA GLU A 622 12.78 -1.10 -0.15
C GLU A 622 11.95 -0.27 -1.15
N LEU A 623 12.41 0.95 -1.48
CA LEU A 623 11.76 1.81 -2.46
C LEU A 623 11.81 1.22 -3.89
N ASP A 624 12.94 0.63 -4.30
CA ASP A 624 13.07 0.02 -5.64
C ASP A 624 12.25 -1.28 -5.74
N GLU A 625 12.19 -2.10 -4.69
CA GLU A 625 11.29 -3.26 -4.61
C GLU A 625 9.81 -2.86 -4.73
N VAL A 626 9.40 -1.77 -4.08
CA VAL A 626 8.03 -1.23 -4.19
C VAL A 626 7.74 -0.69 -5.60
N LEU A 627 8.71 -0.03 -6.26
CA LEU A 627 8.56 0.46 -7.63
C LEU A 627 8.57 -0.67 -8.68
N VAL A 628 9.33 -1.74 -8.45
CA VAL A 628 9.25 -2.98 -9.22
C VAL A 628 7.90 -3.64 -9.03
N GLY A 629 7.37 -3.66 -7.80
CA GLY A 629 6.00 -4.07 -7.48
C GLY A 629 4.96 -3.26 -8.25
N GLU A 630 5.06 -1.92 -8.25
CA GLU A 630 4.14 -1.02 -8.98
C GLU A 630 4.13 -1.35 -10.48
N LYS A 631 5.31 -1.54 -11.06
CA LYS A 631 5.47 -1.93 -12.48
C LYS A 631 4.87 -3.29 -12.77
N GLN A 632 5.09 -4.29 -11.92
CA GLN A 632 4.47 -5.62 -12.07
C GLN A 632 2.95 -5.55 -11.97
N LEU A 633 2.42 -4.77 -11.03
CA LEU A 633 0.98 -4.54 -10.84
C LEU A 633 0.36 -3.90 -12.09
N ILE A 634 1.01 -2.87 -12.66
CA ILE A 634 0.58 -2.20 -13.89
C ILE A 634 0.59 -3.14 -15.11
N GLU A 635 1.63 -3.97 -15.28
CA GLU A 635 1.68 -4.96 -16.36
C GLU A 635 0.71 -6.13 -16.16
N ARG A 636 0.32 -6.43 -14.90
CA ARG A 636 -0.75 -7.37 -14.57
C ARG A 636 -2.11 -6.79 -14.97
N PHE A 637 -2.42 -5.55 -14.56
CA PHE A 637 -3.65 -4.83 -14.93
C PHE A 637 -3.86 -4.76 -16.46
N LYS A 638 -2.83 -4.34 -17.20
CA LYS A 638 -2.86 -4.28 -18.68
C LYS A 638 -3.15 -5.64 -19.32
N ARG A 639 -2.66 -6.73 -18.74
CA ARG A 639 -2.83 -8.09 -19.27
C ARG A 639 -4.22 -8.64 -18.98
N GLU A 640 -4.74 -8.39 -17.79
CA GLU A 640 -5.99 -8.96 -17.30
C GLU A 640 -7.22 -8.15 -17.74
N TRP A 641 -7.11 -6.82 -17.95
CA TRP A 641 -8.23 -5.97 -18.41
C TRP A 641 -8.04 -5.32 -19.80
N GLY A 642 -6.87 -5.44 -20.44
CA GLY A 642 -6.53 -4.70 -21.67
C GLY A 642 -7.32 -5.06 -22.94
N GLN A 643 -8.20 -6.06 -22.91
CA GLN A 643 -9.08 -6.43 -24.04
C GLN A 643 -10.58 -6.29 -23.72
N SER A 644 -10.95 -6.16 -22.44
CA SER A 644 -12.31 -6.37 -21.93
C SER A 644 -13.26 -5.18 -22.10
N VAL A 645 -12.77 -4.03 -22.57
CA VAL A 645 -13.54 -2.76 -22.67
C VAL A 645 -14.45 -2.69 -23.91
N SER A 646 -14.28 -3.61 -24.88
CA SER A 646 -14.78 -3.44 -26.25
C SER A 646 -16.27 -3.72 -26.48
N HIS A 647 -16.95 -4.47 -25.59
CA HIS A 647 -18.32 -4.96 -25.85
C HIS A 647 -19.21 -4.89 -24.61
N ALA A 648 -19.75 -3.71 -24.30
CA ALA A 648 -20.90 -3.59 -23.39
C ALA A 648 -22.15 -4.18 -24.08
N PRO A 649 -22.85 -5.17 -23.51
CA PRO A 649 -24.06 -5.72 -24.12
C PRO A 649 -25.19 -4.70 -24.06
N HIS A 650 -25.52 -4.06 -25.20
CA HIS A 650 -26.69 -3.19 -25.31
C HIS A 650 -27.99 -4.00 -25.30
N LEU A 651 -28.38 -4.44 -24.09
CA LEU A 651 -29.54 -5.28 -23.82
C LEU A 651 -30.87 -4.53 -23.98
N LYS A 652 -31.30 -4.41 -25.23
CA LYS A 652 -32.68 -4.02 -25.57
C LYS A 652 -33.64 -5.18 -25.27
N ILE A 653 -34.00 -5.34 -24.00
CA ILE A 653 -34.92 -6.39 -23.53
C ILE A 653 -36.35 -6.04 -23.99
N THR A 654 -36.69 -6.40 -25.23
CA THR A 654 -38.03 -6.27 -25.83
C THR A 654 -39.04 -7.31 -25.30
N LEU A 655 -38.90 -7.68 -24.01
CA LEU A 655 -39.75 -8.66 -23.34
C LEU A 655 -41.07 -8.01 -22.93
N GLN A 656 -41.03 -6.76 -22.49
CA GLN A 656 -42.18 -6.00 -21.95
C GLN A 656 -43.32 -5.87 -22.98
N ASP A 657 -43.03 -5.43 -24.21
CA ASP A 657 -44.01 -5.31 -25.31
C ASP A 657 -44.68 -6.66 -25.68
N LYS A 658 -43.98 -7.78 -25.48
CA LYS A 658 -44.50 -9.13 -25.75
C LYS A 658 -45.29 -9.69 -24.57
N ILE A 659 -44.85 -9.41 -23.33
CA ILE A 659 -45.56 -9.77 -22.11
C ILE A 659 -46.90 -9.04 -22.04
N GLN A 660 -46.94 -7.74 -22.34
CA GLN A 660 -48.19 -6.98 -22.28
C GLN A 660 -49.24 -7.54 -23.26
N LYS A 661 -48.85 -7.85 -24.50
CA LYS A 661 -49.75 -8.51 -25.48
C LYS A 661 -50.21 -9.90 -25.01
N LEU A 662 -49.36 -10.64 -24.31
CA LEU A 662 -49.73 -11.95 -23.78
C LEU A 662 -50.69 -11.81 -22.58
N GLN A 663 -50.47 -10.81 -21.70
CA GLN A 663 -51.38 -10.45 -20.62
C GLN A 663 -52.76 -10.02 -21.18
N GLU A 664 -52.82 -9.23 -22.25
CA GLU A 664 -54.07 -8.87 -22.94
C GLU A 664 -54.81 -10.11 -23.48
N VAL A 665 -54.08 -11.08 -24.08
CA VAL A 665 -54.64 -12.37 -24.55
C VAL A 665 -55.12 -13.26 -23.40
N ILE A 666 -54.50 -13.16 -22.22
CA ILE A 666 -54.86 -13.92 -21.01
C ILE A 666 -56.04 -13.26 -20.27
N GLN A 667 -56.11 -11.94 -20.21
CA GLN A 667 -57.19 -11.18 -19.57
C GLN A 667 -58.53 -11.39 -20.29
N ASN A 668 -58.53 -11.56 -21.62
CA ASN A 668 -59.71 -11.83 -22.44
C ASN A 668 -60.23 -13.30 -22.38
N LYS A 669 -60.22 -13.92 -21.19
CA LYS A 669 -60.61 -15.33 -20.97
C LYS A 669 -61.71 -15.53 -19.91
N ALA A 670 -62.73 -14.69 -19.92
CA ALA A 670 -64.04 -15.08 -19.38
C ALA A 670 -64.76 -16.05 -20.35
N CYS A 671 -65.77 -16.74 -19.83
CA CYS A 671 -66.81 -17.43 -20.60
C CYS A 671 -68.17 -16.81 -20.20
N ASN A 672 -68.72 -15.97 -21.06
CA ASN A 672 -70.03 -15.37 -20.88
C ASN A 672 -71.12 -16.34 -21.34
N LEU A 673 -72.38 -16.11 -20.94
CA LEU A 673 -73.49 -16.93 -21.39
C LEU A 673 -73.59 -17.00 -22.93
N HIS A 674 -73.35 -15.90 -23.63
CA HIS A 674 -73.37 -15.85 -25.09
C HIS A 674 -72.21 -16.60 -25.76
N ASP A 675 -71.10 -16.88 -25.05
CA ASP A 675 -70.03 -17.74 -25.59
C ASP A 675 -70.46 -19.21 -25.74
N LEU A 676 -71.62 -19.59 -25.20
CA LEU A 676 -72.26 -20.91 -25.31
C LEU A 676 -73.50 -20.91 -26.23
N ALA A 677 -73.64 -19.91 -27.10
CA ALA A 677 -74.78 -19.80 -28.00
C ALA A 677 -74.88 -20.98 -28.99
N SER A 678 -76.07 -21.57 -29.11
CA SER A 678 -76.40 -22.58 -30.11
C SER A 678 -77.82 -22.39 -30.67
N THR A 679 -78.11 -22.98 -31.82
CA THR A 679 -79.49 -23.25 -32.25
C THR A 679 -80.08 -24.40 -31.43
N LEU A 680 -81.36 -24.71 -31.63
CA LEU A 680 -81.99 -25.92 -31.12
C LEU A 680 -83.13 -26.38 -32.02
N LEU A 681 -82.94 -27.52 -32.67
CA LEU A 681 -84.00 -28.28 -33.32
C LEU A 681 -84.23 -29.57 -32.51
N VAL A 682 -85.47 -29.92 -32.20
CA VAL A 682 -85.79 -31.21 -31.55
C VAL A 682 -87.16 -31.72 -31.92
N VAL A 683 -87.25 -33.03 -32.20
CA VAL A 683 -88.49 -33.79 -32.32
C VAL A 683 -88.52 -34.87 -31.24
N ALA A 684 -89.64 -34.95 -30.53
CA ALA A 684 -89.97 -36.04 -29.64
C ALA A 684 -91.32 -36.65 -30.03
N ILE A 685 -91.42 -37.98 -29.96
CA ILE A 685 -92.60 -38.78 -30.29
C ILE A 685 -92.85 -39.77 -29.16
N LYS A 686 -94.12 -39.94 -28.76
CA LYS A 686 -94.56 -41.10 -28.00
C LYS A 686 -96.00 -41.46 -28.38
N ASP A 687 -96.27 -42.75 -28.54
CA ASP A 687 -97.56 -43.26 -29.01
C ASP A 687 -97.95 -42.60 -30.35
N ASP A 688 -99.10 -41.95 -30.43
CA ASP A 688 -99.54 -41.13 -31.58
C ASP A 688 -99.17 -39.65 -31.45
N ALA A 689 -98.62 -39.20 -30.31
CA ALA A 689 -98.33 -37.79 -30.06
C ALA A 689 -96.91 -37.39 -30.51
N PHE A 690 -96.78 -36.20 -31.09
CA PHE A 690 -95.49 -35.59 -31.43
C PHE A 690 -95.35 -34.17 -30.87
N LEU A 691 -94.09 -33.76 -30.69
CA LEU A 691 -93.66 -32.41 -30.38
C LEU A 691 -92.42 -32.10 -31.22
N LEU A 692 -92.45 -30.99 -31.95
CA LEU A 692 -91.33 -30.39 -32.69
C LEU A 692 -91.08 -29.00 -32.11
N LEU A 693 -89.86 -28.70 -31.69
CA LEU A 693 -89.39 -27.36 -31.31
C LEU A 693 -88.27 -26.95 -32.26
N HIS A 694 -88.36 -25.72 -32.78
CA HIS A 694 -87.38 -25.10 -33.68
C HIS A 694 -87.01 -23.71 -33.15
N LEU A 695 -85.75 -23.52 -32.80
CA LEU A 695 -85.10 -22.24 -32.50
C LEU A 695 -83.85 -22.09 -33.40
N GLY A 696 -83.80 -21.02 -34.19
CA GLY A 696 -82.68 -20.71 -35.08
C GLY A 696 -82.94 -20.94 -36.58
N ASP A 697 -81.85 -20.98 -37.34
CA ASP A 697 -81.73 -21.02 -38.81
C ASP A 697 -81.52 -22.42 -39.39
N GLY A 698 -81.41 -23.47 -38.57
CA GLY A 698 -81.49 -24.86 -39.03
C GLY A 698 -82.86 -25.20 -39.67
N ILE A 699 -82.94 -26.31 -40.41
CA ILE A 699 -84.14 -26.69 -41.18
C ILE A 699 -84.81 -27.96 -40.62
N CYS A 700 -86.12 -27.88 -40.40
CA CYS A 700 -86.96 -29.01 -39.98
C CYS A 700 -87.80 -29.54 -41.15
N GLY A 701 -87.65 -30.82 -41.50
CA GLY A 701 -88.46 -31.53 -42.47
C GLY A 701 -89.36 -32.61 -41.83
N VAL A 702 -90.46 -32.94 -42.50
CA VAL A 702 -91.39 -34.02 -42.13
C VAL A 702 -91.77 -34.83 -43.36
N LEU A 703 -91.73 -36.15 -43.21
CA LEU A 703 -92.17 -37.12 -44.20
C LEU A 703 -93.67 -37.36 -44.00
N LYS A 704 -94.48 -36.92 -44.96
CA LYS A 704 -95.93 -37.11 -44.96
C LYS A 704 -96.29 -38.31 -45.84
N GLY A 705 -96.56 -39.44 -45.22
CA GLY A 705 -96.74 -40.75 -45.87
C GLY A 705 -95.44 -41.24 -46.52
N ARG A 706 -95.11 -40.69 -47.69
CA ARG A 706 -93.85 -40.91 -48.43
C ARG A 706 -93.22 -39.63 -48.99
N GLU A 707 -93.90 -38.48 -48.89
CA GLU A 707 -93.47 -37.22 -49.49
C GLU A 707 -92.76 -36.33 -48.45
N LEU A 708 -91.53 -35.89 -48.73
CA LEU A 708 -90.76 -35.04 -47.81
C LEU A 708 -91.15 -33.57 -48.00
N LYS A 709 -91.60 -32.93 -46.93
CA LYS A 709 -91.97 -31.51 -46.91
C LYS A 709 -91.25 -30.77 -45.79
N VAL A 710 -91.17 -29.45 -45.88
CA VAL A 710 -90.68 -28.62 -44.78
C VAL A 710 -91.74 -28.63 -43.66
N ALA A 711 -91.31 -28.94 -42.44
CA ALA A 711 -92.13 -28.88 -41.24
C ALA A 711 -92.09 -27.48 -40.60
N SER A 712 -90.90 -26.88 -40.57
CA SER A 712 -90.66 -25.50 -40.17
C SER A 712 -89.50 -24.92 -40.96
N HIS A 713 -89.68 -23.72 -41.50
CA HIS A 713 -88.65 -23.01 -42.25
C HIS A 713 -87.64 -22.35 -41.29
N PRO A 714 -86.38 -22.18 -41.72
CA PRO A 714 -85.34 -21.49 -40.94
C PRO A 714 -85.79 -20.07 -40.55
N ASP A 715 -85.38 -19.61 -39.37
CA ASP A 715 -85.91 -18.40 -38.73
C ASP A 715 -85.01 -17.16 -38.90
N ASN A 716 -84.74 -16.81 -40.15
CA ASN A 716 -84.03 -15.58 -40.52
C ASN A 716 -85.00 -14.39 -40.35
N GLY A 717 -84.72 -13.49 -39.40
CA GLY A 717 -85.62 -12.39 -39.01
C GLY A 717 -85.83 -11.30 -40.09
N GLU A 718 -86.72 -10.34 -39.79
CA GLU A 718 -87.04 -9.22 -40.70
C GLU A 718 -85.83 -8.29 -41.00
N PHE A 719 -84.76 -8.39 -40.22
CA PHE A 719 -83.44 -7.85 -40.53
C PHE A 719 -82.46 -9.02 -40.73
N SER A 720 -81.73 -9.03 -41.85
CA SER A 720 -81.21 -10.24 -42.48
C SER A 720 -80.05 -10.99 -41.78
N ASN A 721 -79.58 -10.50 -40.62
CA ASN A 721 -78.22 -10.81 -40.12
C ASN A 721 -78.15 -11.27 -38.64
N GLU A 722 -79.26 -11.61 -37.96
CA GLU A 722 -79.20 -12.00 -36.53
C GLU A 722 -80.07 -13.23 -36.22
N THR A 723 -79.40 -14.38 -36.00
CA THR A 723 -80.02 -15.65 -35.59
C THR A 723 -80.31 -15.66 -34.09
N ILE A 724 -81.47 -16.18 -33.70
CA ILE A 724 -81.89 -16.27 -32.29
C ILE A 724 -81.45 -17.60 -31.70
N PHE A 725 -80.52 -17.55 -30.75
CA PHE A 725 -79.88 -18.71 -30.12
C PHE A 725 -80.49 -19.06 -28.75
N THR A 726 -80.14 -20.22 -28.21
CA THR A 726 -80.50 -20.71 -26.86
C THR A 726 -80.17 -19.75 -25.71
N THR A 727 -79.24 -18.81 -25.93
CA THR A 727 -78.77 -17.82 -24.95
C THR A 727 -79.40 -16.43 -25.15
N SER A 728 -80.19 -16.23 -26.20
CA SER A 728 -80.89 -14.97 -26.47
C SER A 728 -82.07 -14.78 -25.50
N LYS A 729 -82.28 -13.55 -25.02
CA LYS A 729 -83.34 -13.23 -24.04
C LYS A 729 -84.74 -13.66 -24.50
N ASP A 730 -85.01 -13.47 -25.79
CA ASP A 730 -86.31 -13.75 -26.40
C ASP A 730 -86.41 -15.15 -27.04
N ALA A 731 -85.42 -16.03 -26.82
CA ALA A 731 -85.40 -17.40 -27.36
C ALA A 731 -86.70 -18.17 -27.09
N ALA A 732 -87.27 -18.01 -25.90
CA ALA A 732 -88.52 -18.65 -25.50
C ALA A 732 -89.77 -18.09 -26.22
N LEU A 733 -89.71 -16.84 -26.68
CA LEU A 733 -90.79 -16.17 -27.42
C LEU A 733 -90.74 -16.49 -28.92
N SER A 734 -89.53 -16.63 -29.47
CA SER A 734 -89.29 -16.90 -30.89
C SER A 734 -89.36 -18.39 -31.25
N ALA A 735 -88.98 -19.28 -30.34
CA ALA A 735 -88.97 -20.73 -30.61
C ALA A 735 -90.34 -21.27 -31.05
N LYS A 736 -90.39 -21.83 -32.25
CA LYS A 736 -91.59 -22.36 -32.89
C LYS A 736 -91.85 -23.78 -32.37
N VAL A 737 -92.93 -23.95 -31.61
CA VAL A 737 -93.35 -25.26 -31.08
C VAL A 737 -94.60 -25.74 -31.82
N PHE A 738 -94.46 -26.88 -32.51
CA PHE A 738 -95.55 -27.59 -33.17
C PHE A 738 -95.81 -28.90 -32.42
N LYS A 739 -97.08 -29.24 -32.19
CA LYS A 739 -97.46 -30.51 -31.57
C LYS A 739 -98.84 -30.97 -32.03
N GLY A 740 -99.12 -32.25 -31.86
CA GLY A 740 -100.39 -32.85 -32.21
C GLY A 740 -100.27 -34.37 -32.36
N LYS A 741 -101.15 -34.95 -33.16
CA LYS A 741 -101.13 -36.37 -33.51
C LYS A 741 -100.43 -36.62 -34.84
N LEU A 742 -99.73 -37.74 -34.93
CA LEU A 742 -99.10 -38.23 -36.16
C LEU A 742 -100.15 -38.73 -37.16
N SER A 743 -101.15 -39.46 -36.65
CA SER A 743 -102.30 -39.98 -37.40
C SER A 743 -103.05 -38.89 -38.17
N ASP A 744 -103.49 -37.83 -37.48
CA ASP A 744 -104.18 -36.64 -38.03
C ASP A 744 -103.43 -35.95 -39.19
N LYS A 745 -102.10 -36.15 -39.27
CA LYS A 745 -101.24 -35.50 -40.27
C LYS A 745 -100.64 -36.47 -41.30
N ASN A 746 -100.79 -37.78 -41.09
CA ASN A 746 -100.07 -38.86 -41.79
C ASN A 746 -98.54 -38.66 -41.78
N PHE A 747 -97.97 -38.40 -40.60
CA PHE A 747 -96.52 -38.23 -40.43
C PHE A 747 -95.83 -39.58 -40.16
N THR A 748 -94.86 -39.91 -41.01
CA THR A 748 -94.13 -41.20 -41.01
C THR A 748 -92.62 -41.05 -40.76
N GLY A 749 -92.14 -39.81 -40.64
CA GLY A 749 -90.75 -39.50 -40.34
C GLY A 749 -90.49 -37.99 -40.19
N PHE A 750 -89.37 -37.64 -39.58
CA PHE A 750 -88.87 -36.28 -39.42
C PHE A 750 -87.38 -36.22 -39.77
N VAL A 751 -86.89 -35.04 -40.17
CA VAL A 751 -85.47 -34.77 -40.38
C VAL A 751 -85.13 -33.37 -39.87
N LEU A 752 -84.01 -33.25 -39.19
CA LEU A 752 -83.42 -32.01 -38.70
C LEU A 752 -82.04 -31.86 -39.36
N MET A 753 -81.65 -30.64 -39.71
CA MET A 753 -80.31 -30.34 -40.26
C MET A 753 -79.86 -28.92 -39.87
N SER A 754 -78.54 -28.74 -39.70
CA SER A 754 -77.90 -27.41 -39.68
C SER A 754 -78.01 -26.73 -41.05
N ASP A 755 -77.76 -25.43 -41.13
CA ASP A 755 -77.81 -24.68 -42.38
C ASP A 755 -76.65 -25.04 -43.33
N GLY A 756 -75.47 -25.38 -42.80
CA GLY A 756 -74.33 -25.92 -43.55
C GLY A 756 -74.62 -27.28 -44.21
N ALA A 757 -75.49 -28.10 -43.63
CA ALA A 757 -76.09 -29.25 -44.33
C ALA A 757 -77.23 -28.81 -45.28
N GLY A 758 -77.99 -27.79 -44.87
CA GLY A 758 -79.00 -27.10 -45.67
C GLY A 758 -78.51 -26.65 -47.05
N GLU A 759 -77.27 -26.17 -47.19
CA GLU A 759 -76.68 -25.80 -48.49
C GLU A 759 -76.78 -26.91 -49.56
N SER A 760 -76.67 -28.18 -49.14
CA SER A 760 -76.76 -29.35 -50.03
C SER A 760 -78.16 -29.95 -50.14
N PHE A 761 -79.04 -29.69 -49.16
CA PHE A 761 -80.30 -30.43 -48.99
C PHE A 761 -81.57 -29.57 -49.01
N TYR A 762 -81.45 -28.24 -48.90
CA TYR A 762 -82.56 -27.29 -48.88
C TYR A 762 -82.38 -26.22 -49.96
N LYS A 763 -83.40 -26.07 -50.82
CA LYS A 763 -83.38 -25.13 -51.93
C LYS A 763 -83.99 -23.80 -51.51
N ASN A 764 -83.19 -22.87 -50.98
CA ASN A 764 -83.66 -21.55 -50.50
C ASN A 764 -84.63 -20.83 -51.47
N LYS A 765 -84.37 -20.83 -52.78
CA LYS A 765 -85.24 -20.18 -53.80
C LYS A 765 -86.61 -20.87 -54.00
N GLU A 766 -86.67 -22.19 -53.86
CA GLU A 766 -87.92 -22.97 -54.00
C GLU A 766 -88.62 -23.19 -52.65
N ARG A 767 -87.92 -22.95 -51.54
CA ARG A 767 -88.31 -23.30 -50.16
C ARG A 767 -88.65 -24.79 -49.97
N THR A 768 -87.99 -25.66 -50.74
CA THR A 768 -88.20 -27.13 -50.76
C THR A 768 -86.97 -27.90 -50.29
N LEU A 769 -87.18 -29.10 -49.77
CA LEU A 769 -86.11 -30.08 -49.51
C LEU A 769 -85.83 -30.92 -50.76
N VAL A 770 -84.59 -31.38 -50.94
CA VAL A 770 -84.23 -32.21 -52.10
C VAL A 770 -84.79 -33.63 -52.00
N THR A 771 -85.24 -34.19 -53.13
CA THR A 771 -85.81 -35.54 -53.23
C THR A 771 -84.84 -36.64 -52.79
N MET A 772 -83.52 -36.41 -52.85
CA MET A 772 -82.54 -37.37 -52.34
C MET A 772 -82.77 -37.71 -50.86
N LEU A 773 -83.10 -36.72 -50.01
CA LEU A 773 -83.38 -36.99 -48.59
C LEU A 773 -84.66 -37.81 -48.42
N GLN A 774 -85.66 -37.62 -49.28
CA GLN A 774 -86.87 -38.44 -49.29
C GLN A 774 -86.57 -39.91 -49.61
N ASP A 775 -85.73 -40.17 -50.63
CA ASP A 775 -85.29 -41.52 -50.96
C ASP A 775 -84.53 -42.15 -49.77
N TYR A 776 -83.60 -41.41 -49.13
CA TYR A 776 -82.88 -41.88 -47.94
C TYR A 776 -83.83 -42.24 -46.79
N MET A 777 -84.79 -41.36 -46.46
CA MET A 777 -85.76 -41.61 -45.40
C MET A 777 -86.66 -42.81 -45.72
N ASN A 778 -87.17 -42.94 -46.95
CA ASN A 778 -88.04 -44.06 -47.33
C ASN A 778 -87.30 -45.40 -47.42
N VAL A 779 -86.01 -45.42 -47.80
CA VAL A 779 -85.18 -46.64 -47.72
C VAL A 779 -84.86 -46.99 -46.27
N ALA A 780 -84.59 -46.01 -45.40
CA ALA A 780 -84.35 -46.25 -43.96
C ALA A 780 -85.56 -46.83 -43.20
N ARG A 781 -86.78 -46.65 -43.73
CA ARG A 781 -88.01 -47.25 -43.20
C ARG A 781 -88.17 -48.74 -43.50
N ALA A 782 -87.44 -49.27 -44.48
CA ALA A 782 -87.52 -50.68 -44.83
C ALA A 782 -86.78 -51.54 -43.78
N PRO A 783 -87.38 -52.64 -43.28
CA PRO A 783 -86.77 -53.49 -42.26
C PRO A 783 -85.35 -53.94 -42.61
N GLY A 784 -84.43 -53.78 -41.65
CA GLY A 784 -83.00 -54.15 -41.80
C GLY A 784 -82.14 -53.18 -42.63
N MET A 785 -82.69 -52.09 -43.19
CA MET A 785 -81.91 -51.12 -43.96
C MET A 785 -81.19 -50.05 -43.11
N ARG A 786 -81.67 -49.77 -41.88
CA ARG A 786 -81.20 -48.67 -41.00
C ARG A 786 -79.69 -48.43 -41.06
N ASP A 787 -78.90 -49.46 -40.75
CA ASP A 787 -77.44 -49.33 -40.58
C ASP A 787 -76.72 -49.10 -41.92
N GLN A 788 -77.17 -49.75 -42.99
CA GLN A 788 -76.62 -49.52 -44.33
C GLN A 788 -76.91 -48.08 -44.82
N VAL A 789 -78.08 -47.53 -44.47
CA VAL A 789 -78.43 -46.15 -44.80
C VAL A 789 -77.67 -45.16 -43.92
N GLN A 790 -77.43 -45.47 -42.64
CA GLN A 790 -76.53 -44.69 -41.76
C GLN A 790 -75.15 -44.54 -42.40
N ASP A 791 -74.49 -45.64 -42.75
CA ASP A 791 -73.12 -45.59 -43.27
C ASP A 791 -73.05 -44.89 -44.64
N SER A 792 -74.10 -45.03 -45.45
CA SER A 792 -74.23 -44.27 -46.70
C SER A 792 -74.40 -42.77 -46.46
N LEU A 793 -75.23 -42.35 -45.49
CA LEU A 793 -75.45 -40.95 -45.12
C LEU A 793 -74.18 -40.32 -44.50
N LYS A 794 -73.52 -41.05 -43.60
CA LYS A 794 -72.22 -40.73 -43.00
C LYS A 794 -71.13 -40.53 -44.04
N THR A 795 -71.10 -41.39 -45.07
CA THR A 795 -70.19 -41.25 -46.23
C THR A 795 -70.56 -40.05 -47.11
N LEU A 796 -71.84 -39.85 -47.40
CA LEU A 796 -72.34 -38.72 -48.20
C LEU A 796 -71.96 -37.37 -47.58
N LEU A 797 -72.19 -37.22 -46.26
CA LEU A 797 -71.85 -36.01 -45.52
C LEU A 797 -70.34 -35.73 -45.58
N LYS A 798 -69.51 -36.73 -45.27
CA LYS A 798 -68.04 -36.59 -45.26
C LYS A 798 -67.38 -36.36 -46.63
N THR A 799 -68.06 -36.64 -47.74
CA THR A 799 -67.44 -36.62 -49.09
C THR A 799 -68.10 -35.70 -50.12
N GLN A 800 -69.40 -35.40 -50.01
CA GLN A 800 -70.13 -34.61 -51.01
C GLN A 800 -70.83 -33.37 -50.46
N VAL A 801 -71.12 -33.33 -49.16
CA VAL A 801 -71.72 -32.17 -48.48
C VAL A 801 -70.61 -31.28 -47.92
N LYS A 802 -69.66 -31.86 -47.18
CA LYS A 802 -68.48 -31.15 -46.66
C LYS A 802 -67.66 -30.42 -47.74
N GLU A 803 -67.62 -30.93 -48.97
CA GLU A 803 -66.90 -30.27 -50.07
C GLU A 803 -67.63 -29.07 -50.70
N LYS A 804 -68.86 -28.78 -50.27
CA LYS A 804 -69.65 -27.63 -50.72
C LYS A 804 -69.64 -26.50 -49.69
N THR A 805 -69.89 -26.82 -48.43
CA THR A 805 -69.83 -25.85 -47.33
C THR A 805 -68.39 -25.59 -46.85
N THR A 806 -68.18 -24.47 -46.18
CA THR A 806 -67.00 -24.24 -45.31
C THR A 806 -67.31 -24.53 -43.85
N ASP A 807 -68.58 -24.45 -43.45
CA ASP A 807 -69.05 -24.64 -42.09
C ASP A 807 -69.24 -26.12 -41.74
N ASP A 808 -69.53 -26.41 -40.47
CA ASP A 808 -69.97 -27.74 -40.05
C ASP A 808 -71.26 -28.15 -40.76
N CYS A 809 -71.52 -29.47 -40.82
CA CYS A 809 -72.76 -29.96 -41.39
C CYS A 809 -73.26 -31.23 -40.68
N SER A 810 -74.53 -31.20 -40.27
CA SER A 810 -75.19 -32.30 -39.59
C SER A 810 -76.61 -32.52 -40.11
N VAL A 811 -77.00 -33.79 -40.11
CA VAL A 811 -78.36 -34.24 -40.43
C VAL A 811 -78.71 -35.36 -39.48
N ILE A 812 -79.90 -35.33 -38.89
CA ILE A 812 -80.47 -36.44 -38.15
C ILE A 812 -81.94 -36.66 -38.54
N MET A 813 -82.32 -37.93 -38.72
CA MET A 813 -83.64 -38.38 -39.18
C MET A 813 -84.23 -39.33 -38.15
N LEU A 814 -85.56 -39.32 -38.03
CA LEU A 814 -86.36 -40.22 -37.20
C LEU A 814 -87.48 -40.78 -38.08
N VAL A 815 -87.53 -42.09 -38.30
CA VAL A 815 -88.45 -42.69 -39.30
C VAL A 815 -89.19 -43.91 -38.74
N LYS A 816 -90.48 -44.05 -39.08
CA LYS A 816 -91.31 -45.20 -38.66
C LYS A 816 -91.17 -46.35 -39.63
N GLU A 817 -90.79 -47.52 -39.10
CA GLU A 817 -90.60 -48.76 -39.87
C GLU A 817 -91.86 -49.09 -40.71
N SER A 818 -91.67 -49.49 -41.97
CA SER A 818 -92.76 -49.80 -42.88
C SER A 818 -92.39 -50.83 -43.93
N VAL A 819 -93.34 -51.72 -44.22
CA VAL A 819 -93.26 -52.74 -45.28
C VAL A 819 -93.86 -52.27 -46.62
N GLU A 820 -94.12 -50.97 -46.76
CA GLU A 820 -94.53 -50.38 -48.05
C GLU A 820 -93.48 -50.64 -49.16
N PRO A 821 -93.91 -50.97 -50.39
CA PRO A 821 -92.98 -51.23 -51.49
C PRO A 821 -92.23 -49.96 -51.89
N LEU A 822 -90.91 -50.07 -52.01
CA LEU A 822 -90.05 -48.98 -52.48
C LEU A 822 -90.33 -48.62 -53.95
N SER A 823 -90.18 -47.34 -54.27
CA SER A 823 -90.25 -46.74 -55.61
C SER A 823 -89.03 -47.11 -56.47
N GLU A 824 -89.00 -46.67 -57.74
CA GLU A 824 -87.85 -46.93 -58.61
C GLU A 824 -86.57 -46.17 -58.17
N THR A 825 -86.69 -44.94 -57.65
CA THR A 825 -85.56 -44.16 -57.12
C THR A 825 -85.03 -44.78 -55.83
N GLU A 826 -85.93 -45.13 -54.92
CA GLU A 826 -85.63 -45.78 -53.64
C GLU A 826 -84.98 -47.15 -53.84
N ARG A 827 -85.44 -47.97 -54.81
CA ARG A 827 -84.78 -49.24 -55.17
C ARG A 827 -83.39 -49.03 -55.76
N LYS A 828 -83.17 -48.00 -56.58
CA LYS A 828 -81.84 -47.65 -57.11
C LYS A 828 -80.91 -47.20 -55.99
N LEU A 829 -81.41 -46.45 -55.00
CA LEU A 829 -80.65 -46.08 -53.80
C LEU A 829 -80.33 -47.32 -52.95
N GLN A 830 -81.33 -48.15 -52.62
CA GLN A 830 -81.14 -49.41 -51.88
C GLN A 830 -80.09 -50.30 -52.56
N ALA A 831 -80.19 -50.53 -53.86
CA ALA A 831 -79.26 -51.36 -54.62
C ALA A 831 -77.85 -50.73 -54.77
N LYS A 832 -77.71 -49.41 -54.60
CA LYS A 832 -76.40 -48.73 -54.51
C LYS A 832 -75.80 -48.90 -53.12
N ILE A 833 -76.62 -48.76 -52.08
CA ILE A 833 -76.23 -48.92 -50.67
C ILE A 833 -75.76 -50.36 -50.41
N SER A 834 -76.60 -51.36 -50.70
CA SER A 834 -76.27 -52.77 -50.42
C SER A 834 -75.17 -53.37 -51.31
N LYS A 835 -74.65 -52.62 -52.30
CA LYS A 835 -73.46 -52.99 -53.08
C LYS A 835 -72.15 -52.51 -52.47
N ASN A 836 -72.20 -51.50 -51.60
CA ASN A 836 -71.07 -51.00 -50.83
C ASN A 836 -71.33 -51.29 -49.33
N PRO A 837 -71.21 -52.57 -48.88
CA PRO A 837 -71.33 -52.88 -47.46
C PRO A 837 -70.25 -52.12 -46.67
N PRO A 838 -70.53 -51.75 -45.40
CA PRO A 838 -69.61 -50.95 -44.61
C PRO A 838 -68.28 -51.65 -44.38
N SER A 839 -67.20 -50.87 -44.41
CA SER A 839 -65.91 -51.26 -43.86
C SER A 839 -66.05 -51.46 -42.35
N ARG A 840 -65.86 -52.70 -41.89
CA ARG A 840 -65.75 -53.04 -40.47
C ARG A 840 -64.52 -52.41 -39.82
#